data_AF-A0A0U3QRG3-F1
#
_entry.id   AF-A0A0U3QRG3-F1
#
_cell.length_a   1.000
_cell.length_b   1.000
_cell.length_c   1.000
_cell.angle_alpha   90.00
_cell.angle_beta   90.00
_cell.angle_gamma   90.00
#
_symmetry.space_group_name_H-M   'P 1'
#
loop_
_entity.id
_entity.type
_entity.pdbx_description
1 polymer ?
#
loop_
_entity_poly.entity_id
_entity_poly.type
_entity_poly.pdbx_seq_one_letter_code
_entity_poly.pdbx_strand_id
1 'polypeptide(L)'
;MKRVVTVLLVVMMILPYAGAVPILDASTRFLLEGKEYMETTQQLSLSLIALASSYPAVENLTMGDIDYFVDALLARQNPDGGWGYYEGSVSNVVDTSYAVIALKKTLAVYEGNKRSLILNAIERGVDFLVDSYNGKGWGYVPNTLTEFYPTLMAVWALGEMGYSKEHPYIKSAIEYLEKTESYGIRRGEAVALKLLAYHAVGYVSPGLREEAWKLVDSPEITVKERAFLTYALLVYDGLTFETAKLLTTLEDLKEKNESFVYWANKPGQLIQREVFVTSALATWSFAKVSGELAAGQETPFGASCSELEKVQNKDGGWPYIIGFSSTDRATYYALKALKKCYFMDESIEKGIEWVKGRIDKNMEISSKSGEIYPPYIYNLLTLLEFNLVNESEKAKHIAFIKGLKKEDGKWGDFLGLQPYDTALAIKALLALGVSPQDEDIAKAKEWLLSFPTKGWGTVITTKYYTRFFSSEVSTTIEVLEALQPLVTKEDVEKHLNWLLNQRTEDGGWPNVKESYIVGVLMYQGQPSVELTIRATEVLYAFGIDYRQETLQWLLPKKRNNLWGNSIIDSALATLYFSTFEELPKPVNLYEVIRALPDGNFKILYTFGRDKVALSVKESLDMIFGTNMTAEEFKEIGDGNYIVLADLTEFDLSKYNPYVELKVDGESLYLNGKGYKGDGTMVIVPGKTSKGYILFVLYPRSLEGAVKVFLASNIVKYLNGVACVVSYEDKNKNGIVELEELKAEFVR
;
A
#
# COMPACT_ATOMS: atom_id res chain seq x y z
N MET A 1 35.71 29.22 4.77
CA MET A 1 36.63 28.20 5.31
C MET A 1 36.71 28.18 6.83
N LYS A 2 37.03 29.28 7.53
CA LYS A 2 37.12 29.27 9.01
C LYS A 2 35.82 28.85 9.70
N ARG A 3 34.65 29.36 9.29
CA ARG A 3 33.36 29.07 9.97
C ARG A 3 32.84 27.64 9.80
N VAL A 4 32.97 27.01 8.63
CA VAL A 4 32.55 25.59 8.40
C VAL A 4 33.40 24.60 9.21
N VAL A 5 34.69 24.91 9.41
CA VAL A 5 35.58 24.15 10.30
C VAL A 5 35.20 24.37 11.77
N THR A 6 34.68 25.55 12.13
CA THR A 6 34.15 25.85 13.48
C THR A 6 32.84 25.12 13.77
N VAL A 7 31.95 24.94 12.78
CA VAL A 7 30.72 24.12 12.93
C VAL A 7 31.07 22.67 13.27
N LEU A 8 32.02 22.08 12.53
CA LEU A 8 32.51 20.73 12.81
C LEU A 8 33.14 20.59 14.20
N LEU A 9 33.76 21.65 14.74
CA LEU A 9 34.42 21.65 16.06
C LEU A 9 33.48 21.97 17.24
N VAL A 10 32.37 22.69 17.03
CA VAL A 10 31.42 23.05 18.11
C VAL A 10 30.34 22.00 18.31
N VAL A 11 29.97 21.28 17.25
CA VAL A 11 29.06 20.12 17.30
C VAL A 11 29.72 18.87 17.97
N MET A 12 31.05 18.91 18.21
CA MET A 12 31.90 17.82 18.75
C MET A 12 31.93 17.66 20.30
N MET A 13 31.10 18.38 21.08
CA MET A 13 31.34 18.53 22.54
C MET A 13 30.22 18.10 23.50
N ILE A 14 29.37 17.12 23.17
CA ILE A 14 28.42 16.54 24.16
C ILE A 14 28.36 14.99 24.08
N LEU A 15 28.39 14.40 25.29
CA LEU A 15 28.64 13.01 25.75
C LEU A 15 27.63 11.90 25.28
N PRO A 16 27.91 10.60 25.56
CA PRO A 16 27.71 9.48 24.63
C PRO A 16 26.48 8.59 24.89
N TYR A 17 26.04 7.85 23.88
CA TYR A 17 25.68 6.44 24.04
C TYR A 17 25.79 5.66 22.72
N ALA A 18 26.28 4.43 22.82
CA ALA A 18 26.57 3.52 21.73
C ALA A 18 25.33 2.69 21.36
N GLY A 19 24.96 2.76 20.09
CA GLY A 19 23.99 1.94 19.38
C GLY A 19 24.06 2.30 17.90
N ALA A 20 23.74 1.36 17.00
CA ALA A 20 23.64 1.67 15.57
C ALA A 20 22.38 2.52 15.34
N VAL A 21 22.50 3.85 15.39
CA VAL A 21 21.40 4.76 15.05
C VAL A 21 21.03 4.53 13.58
N PRO A 22 19.74 4.31 13.24
CA PRO A 22 19.31 4.17 11.86
C PRO A 22 19.77 5.36 11.01
N ILE A 23 20.11 5.09 9.76
CA ILE A 23 20.70 6.10 8.87
C ILE A 23 19.82 7.34 8.73
N LEU A 24 18.49 7.13 8.70
CA LEU A 24 17.52 8.19 8.56
C LEU A 24 17.52 9.11 9.78
N ASP A 25 17.40 8.57 11.00
CA ASP A 25 17.50 9.32 12.27
C ASP A 25 18.79 10.13 12.38
N ALA A 26 19.92 9.51 12.05
CA ALA A 26 21.21 10.19 12.13
C ALA A 26 21.33 11.33 11.10
N SER A 27 20.75 11.15 9.91
CA SER A 27 20.79 12.12 8.82
C SER A 27 19.81 13.29 9.00
N THR A 28 18.60 13.05 9.50
CA THR A 28 17.65 14.11 9.82
C THR A 28 18.19 14.99 10.94
N ARG A 29 18.79 14.39 11.97
CA ARG A 29 19.44 15.12 13.06
C ARG A 29 20.54 16.06 12.54
N PHE A 30 21.34 15.63 11.57
CA PHE A 30 22.36 16.49 10.94
C PHE A 30 21.74 17.74 10.28
N LEU A 31 20.60 17.59 9.60
CA LEU A 31 19.90 18.73 8.98
C LEU A 31 19.31 19.68 10.04
N LEU A 32 18.76 19.13 11.14
CA LEU A 32 18.19 19.92 12.23
C LEU A 32 19.24 20.73 12.98
N GLU A 33 20.35 20.10 13.38
CA GLU A 33 21.41 20.80 14.10
C GLU A 33 22.18 21.78 13.20
N GLY A 34 22.19 21.51 11.89
CA GLY A 34 22.79 22.37 10.88
C GLY A 34 21.95 23.59 10.46
N LYS A 35 20.70 23.70 10.91
CA LYS A 35 19.71 24.65 10.37
C LYS A 35 20.15 26.12 10.40
N GLU A 36 20.86 26.55 11.44
CA GLU A 36 21.33 27.94 11.59
C GLU A 36 22.45 28.31 10.61
N TYR A 37 23.05 27.32 9.93
CA TYR A 37 24.10 27.52 8.94
C TYR A 37 23.57 27.48 7.50
N MET A 38 22.27 27.31 7.31
CA MET A 38 21.63 27.28 6.00
C MET A 38 21.23 28.70 5.58
N GLU A 39 21.97 29.26 4.62
CA GLU A 39 21.79 30.65 4.18
C GLU A 39 20.85 30.75 2.98
N THR A 40 20.85 29.75 2.10
CA THR A 40 20.15 29.81 0.80
C THR A 40 18.73 29.25 0.87
N THR A 41 17.84 29.77 0.01
CA THR A 41 16.48 29.24 -0.15
C THR A 41 16.49 27.79 -0.60
N GLN A 42 17.40 27.40 -1.49
CA GLN A 42 17.59 26.01 -1.91
C GLN A 42 17.92 25.07 -0.72
N GLN A 43 18.86 25.44 0.16
CA GLN A 43 19.24 24.61 1.31
C GLN A 43 18.06 24.40 2.27
N LEU A 44 17.32 25.46 2.59
CA LEU A 44 16.14 25.36 3.43
C LEU A 44 15.06 24.50 2.78
N SER A 45 14.80 24.71 1.49
CA SER A 45 13.76 23.99 0.76
C SER A 45 14.03 22.49 0.67
N LEU A 46 15.24 22.09 0.28
CA LEU A 46 15.61 20.67 0.20
C LEU A 46 15.64 20.01 1.57
N SER A 47 16.12 20.71 2.60
CA SER A 47 16.12 20.19 3.98
C SER A 47 14.69 20.03 4.50
N LEU A 48 13.81 21.01 4.22
CA LEU A 48 12.40 20.92 4.57
C LEU A 48 11.73 19.72 3.91
N ILE A 49 11.99 19.51 2.61
CA ILE A 49 11.46 18.35 1.88
C ILE A 49 11.93 17.04 2.52
N ALA A 50 13.23 16.92 2.80
CA ALA A 50 13.80 15.73 3.40
C ALA A 50 13.21 15.45 4.80
N LEU A 51 13.11 16.47 5.65
CA LEU A 51 12.55 16.37 6.99
C LEU A 51 11.05 16.04 6.95
N ALA A 52 10.26 16.75 6.15
CA ALA A 52 8.83 16.49 6.02
C ALA A 52 8.55 15.08 5.48
N SER A 53 9.37 14.59 4.54
CA SER A 53 9.27 13.21 4.03
C SER A 53 9.68 12.17 5.08
N SER A 54 10.55 12.53 6.02
CA SER A 54 11.04 11.65 7.09
C SER A 54 10.14 11.62 8.32
N TYR A 55 9.28 12.63 8.49
CA TYR A 55 8.43 12.82 9.67
C TYR A 55 7.60 11.58 10.07
N PRO A 56 6.99 10.82 9.14
CA PRO A 56 6.26 9.60 9.51
C PRO A 56 7.16 8.46 10.03
N ALA A 57 8.45 8.49 9.69
CA ALA A 57 9.38 7.38 9.85
C ALA A 57 10.36 7.55 11.03
N VAL A 58 10.54 8.77 11.53
CA VAL A 58 11.58 9.12 12.49
C VAL A 58 10.93 9.52 13.81
N GLU A 59 11.09 8.69 14.85
CA GLU A 59 10.41 8.87 16.14
C GLU A 59 10.69 10.22 16.81
N ASN A 60 11.92 10.74 16.66
CA ASN A 60 12.37 11.96 17.34
C ASN A 60 12.21 13.24 16.51
N LEU A 61 11.62 13.17 15.31
CA LEU A 61 11.40 14.36 14.48
C LEU A 61 10.04 14.98 14.82
N THR A 62 10.01 16.24 15.26
CA THR A 62 8.77 16.89 15.72
C THR A 62 8.19 17.85 14.68
N MET A 63 6.90 18.18 14.80
CA MET A 63 6.30 19.24 13.97
C MET A 63 6.95 20.61 14.19
N GLY A 64 7.44 20.88 15.41
CA GLY A 64 8.16 22.12 15.72
C GLY A 64 9.47 22.25 14.95
N ASP A 65 10.13 21.12 14.65
CA ASP A 65 11.32 21.09 13.82
C ASP A 65 11.02 21.43 12.36
N ILE A 66 9.89 20.94 11.84
CA ILE A 66 9.40 21.24 10.48
C ILE A 66 8.93 22.70 10.39
N ASP A 67 8.23 23.19 11.43
CA ASP A 67 7.73 24.57 11.52
C ASP A 67 8.83 25.60 11.33
N TYR A 68 10.02 25.36 11.89
CA TYR A 68 11.17 26.25 11.71
C TYR A 68 11.47 26.52 10.23
N PHE A 69 11.53 25.47 9.41
CA PHE A 69 11.84 25.60 8.00
C PHE A 69 10.68 26.17 7.20
N VAL A 70 9.44 25.79 7.53
CA VAL A 70 8.24 26.39 6.92
C VAL A 70 8.19 27.89 7.19
N ASP A 71 8.36 28.31 8.45
CA ASP A 71 8.33 29.73 8.83
C ASP A 71 9.48 30.51 8.20
N ALA A 72 10.67 29.92 8.12
CA ALA A 72 11.80 30.53 7.42
C ALA A 72 11.51 30.76 5.94
N LEU A 73 10.83 29.83 5.24
CA LEU A 73 10.41 30.04 3.86
C LEU A 73 9.29 31.06 3.75
N LEU A 74 8.26 31.00 4.60
CA LEU A 74 7.15 31.96 4.57
C LEU A 74 7.64 33.40 4.82
N ALA A 75 8.57 33.60 5.76
CA ALA A 75 9.13 34.91 6.06
C ALA A 75 9.99 35.47 4.92
N ARG A 76 10.60 34.59 4.10
CA ARG A 76 11.45 34.96 2.96
C ARG A 76 10.69 35.29 1.68
N GLN A 77 9.38 35.04 1.62
CA GLN A 77 8.60 35.32 0.41
C GLN A 77 8.52 36.84 0.18
N ASN A 78 8.91 37.28 -1.01
CA ASN A 78 8.88 38.69 -1.37
C ASN A 78 7.44 39.18 -1.64
N PRO A 79 7.20 40.50 -1.66
CA PRO A 79 5.88 41.07 -1.99
C PRO A 79 5.34 40.67 -3.38
N ASP A 80 6.23 40.35 -4.32
CA ASP A 80 5.87 39.85 -5.67
C ASP A 80 5.46 38.37 -5.69
N GLY A 81 5.50 37.68 -4.54
CA GLY A 81 5.12 36.27 -4.41
C GLY A 81 6.27 35.30 -4.67
N GLY A 82 7.40 35.76 -5.22
CA GLY A 82 8.57 34.92 -5.46
C GLY A 82 9.53 34.83 -4.28
N TRP A 83 10.56 33.99 -4.45
CA TRP A 83 11.69 33.85 -3.54
C TRP A 83 13.00 34.12 -4.27
N GLY A 84 13.93 34.76 -3.57
CA GLY A 84 15.30 34.97 -4.02
C GLY A 84 16.29 33.96 -3.43
N TYR A 85 17.56 34.08 -3.80
CA TYR A 85 18.65 33.19 -3.36
C TYR A 85 18.87 33.18 -1.84
N TYR A 86 18.78 34.36 -1.20
CA TYR A 86 18.72 34.55 0.25
C TYR A 86 17.59 35.52 0.63
N GLU A 87 17.31 35.66 1.93
CA GLU A 87 16.28 36.55 2.45
C GLU A 87 16.43 38.01 1.96
N GLY A 88 15.37 38.57 1.38
CA GLY A 88 15.35 39.92 0.84
C GLY A 88 16.08 40.12 -0.50
N SER A 89 16.64 39.06 -1.09
CA SER A 89 17.17 39.13 -2.47
C SER A 89 16.05 39.09 -3.51
N VAL A 90 16.36 39.52 -4.74
CA VAL A 90 15.41 39.59 -5.85
C VAL A 90 14.85 38.19 -6.16
N SER A 91 13.53 38.11 -6.32
CA SER A 91 12.82 36.89 -6.68
C SER A 91 13.33 36.32 -8.01
N ASN A 92 13.55 35.01 -8.03
CA ASN A 92 14.01 34.29 -9.22
C ASN A 92 13.27 32.96 -9.35
N VAL A 93 13.23 32.42 -10.57
CA VAL A 93 12.44 31.24 -10.93
C VAL A 93 12.93 29.98 -10.20
N VAL A 94 14.25 29.82 -10.03
CA VAL A 94 14.84 28.61 -9.44
C VAL A 94 14.49 28.50 -7.95
N ASP A 95 14.76 29.55 -7.17
CA ASP A 95 14.51 29.55 -5.73
C ASP A 95 13.00 29.57 -5.41
N THR A 96 12.20 30.26 -6.23
CA THR A 96 10.73 30.20 -6.13
C THR A 96 10.23 28.77 -6.36
N SER A 97 10.76 28.07 -7.36
CA SER A 97 10.39 26.68 -7.64
C SER A 97 10.73 25.76 -6.47
N TYR A 98 11.93 25.88 -5.87
CA TYR A 98 12.30 25.11 -4.68
C TYR A 98 11.36 25.37 -3.50
N ALA A 99 11.06 26.64 -3.22
CA ALA A 99 10.18 27.02 -2.11
C ALA A 99 8.74 26.49 -2.32
N VAL A 100 8.19 26.62 -3.53
CA VAL A 100 6.86 26.10 -3.89
C VAL A 100 6.79 24.58 -3.70
N ILE A 101 7.78 23.84 -4.23
CA ILE A 101 7.84 22.37 -4.09
C ILE A 101 7.93 21.98 -2.62
N ALA A 102 8.78 22.66 -1.83
CA ALA A 102 8.98 22.34 -0.43
C ALA A 102 7.73 22.59 0.42
N LEU A 103 7.10 23.76 0.26
CA LEU A 103 5.86 24.11 0.95
C LEU A 103 4.71 23.19 0.53
N LYS A 104 4.65 22.76 -0.73
CA LYS A 104 3.65 21.79 -1.18
C LYS A 104 3.78 20.46 -0.46
N LYS A 105 4.99 19.93 -0.36
CA LYS A 105 5.24 18.61 0.24
C LYS A 105 4.92 18.56 1.73
N THR A 106 4.90 19.69 2.43
CA THR A 106 4.51 19.75 3.84
C THR A 106 3.00 19.83 4.07
N LEU A 107 2.19 20.13 3.04
CA LEU A 107 0.73 20.28 3.24
C LEU A 107 0.08 19.02 3.83
N ALA A 108 0.62 17.82 3.60
CA ALA A 108 0.06 16.59 4.15
C ALA A 108 0.02 16.55 5.69
N VAL A 109 0.90 17.30 6.36
CA VAL A 109 1.05 17.27 7.83
C VAL A 109 0.41 18.47 8.56
N TYR A 110 -0.17 19.42 7.83
CA TYR A 110 -0.77 20.63 8.41
C TYR A 110 -2.29 20.74 8.19
N GLU A 111 -2.99 21.15 9.25
CA GLU A 111 -4.41 21.52 9.26
C GLU A 111 -4.63 22.98 9.67
N GLY A 112 -5.83 23.51 9.42
CA GLY A 112 -6.25 24.84 9.92
C GLY A 112 -5.50 26.05 9.36
N ASN A 113 -5.18 27.01 10.25
CA ASN A 113 -4.65 28.32 9.85
C ASN A 113 -3.26 28.24 9.18
N LYS A 114 -2.36 27.40 9.73
CA LYS A 114 -1.01 27.22 9.17
C LYS A 114 -1.06 26.66 7.76
N ARG A 115 -1.93 25.66 7.52
CA ARG A 115 -2.18 25.11 6.18
C ARG A 115 -2.62 26.20 5.20
N SER A 116 -3.51 27.09 5.63
CA SER A 116 -4.03 28.19 4.79
C SER A 116 -2.94 29.21 4.44
N LEU A 117 -2.04 29.52 5.37
CA LEU A 117 -0.88 30.38 5.12
C LEU A 117 0.07 29.75 4.09
N ILE A 118 0.35 28.46 4.23
CA ILE A 118 1.19 27.71 3.29
C ILE A 118 0.56 27.69 1.89
N LEU A 119 -0.74 27.42 1.80
CA LEU A 119 -1.47 27.43 0.52
C LEU A 119 -1.41 28.80 -0.16
N ASN A 120 -1.66 29.88 0.56
CA ASN A 120 -1.57 31.23 0.02
C ASN A 120 -0.14 31.57 -0.47
N ALA A 121 0.89 31.16 0.29
CA ALA A 121 2.27 31.36 -0.15
C ALA A 121 2.59 30.56 -1.42
N ILE A 122 2.12 29.31 -1.52
CA ILE A 122 2.25 28.48 -2.72
C ILE A 122 1.57 29.16 -3.92
N GLU A 123 0.31 29.58 -3.78
CA GLU A 123 -0.46 30.24 -4.85
C GLU A 123 0.29 31.46 -5.39
N ARG A 124 0.76 32.35 -4.50
CA ARG A 124 1.56 33.52 -4.90
C ARG A 124 2.88 33.16 -5.58
N GLY A 125 3.52 32.06 -5.17
CA GLY A 125 4.72 31.55 -5.82
C GLY A 125 4.44 31.00 -7.22
N VAL A 126 3.32 30.32 -7.39
CA VAL A 126 2.85 29.82 -8.69
C VAL A 126 2.52 30.97 -9.63
N ASP A 127 1.84 32.01 -9.13
CA ASP A 127 1.55 33.23 -9.89
C ASP A 127 2.84 33.87 -10.39
N PHE A 128 3.85 34.02 -9.52
CA PHE A 128 5.17 34.52 -9.92
C PHE A 128 5.81 33.67 -11.03
N LEU A 129 5.72 32.32 -10.95
CA LEU A 129 6.26 31.44 -11.99
C LEU A 129 5.50 31.63 -13.30
N VAL A 130 4.16 31.66 -13.27
CA VAL A 130 3.33 31.85 -14.47
C VAL A 130 3.62 33.20 -15.13
N ASP A 131 3.69 34.28 -14.34
CA ASP A 131 3.99 35.62 -14.82
C ASP A 131 5.42 35.77 -15.36
N SER A 132 6.34 34.91 -14.92
CA SER A 132 7.73 34.87 -15.39
C SER A 132 7.90 34.13 -16.72
N TYR A 133 6.85 33.50 -17.26
CA TYR A 133 6.93 32.74 -18.51
C TYR A 133 7.14 33.66 -19.72
N ASN A 134 8.18 33.40 -20.52
CA ASN A 134 8.59 34.28 -21.63
C ASN A 134 8.14 33.81 -23.03
N GLY A 135 7.18 32.88 -23.09
CA GLY A 135 6.63 32.34 -24.34
C GLY A 135 7.32 31.06 -24.86
N LYS A 136 8.51 30.73 -24.37
CA LYS A 136 9.20 29.46 -24.66
C LYS A 136 9.52 28.64 -23.42
N GLY A 137 9.81 29.30 -22.31
CA GLY A 137 10.11 28.69 -21.02
C GLY A 137 10.39 29.78 -20.00
N TRP A 138 11.44 29.60 -19.19
CA TRP A 138 11.82 30.54 -18.14
C TRP A 138 13.31 30.87 -18.17
N GLY A 139 13.64 32.12 -17.88
CA GLY A 139 14.99 32.54 -17.49
C GLY A 139 15.11 32.66 -15.97
N TYR A 140 16.27 33.08 -15.45
CA TYR A 140 16.47 33.17 -14.00
C TYR A 140 15.53 34.18 -13.34
N VAL A 141 15.29 35.34 -13.96
CA VAL A 141 14.39 36.39 -13.46
C VAL A 141 13.35 36.78 -14.53
N PRO A 142 12.23 37.42 -14.16
CA PRO A 142 11.20 37.80 -15.12
C PRO A 142 11.76 38.60 -16.31
N ASN A 143 11.19 38.41 -17.50
CA ASN A 143 11.58 39.08 -18.75
C ASN A 143 13.02 38.80 -19.25
N THR A 144 13.64 37.69 -18.84
CA THR A 144 14.92 37.24 -19.39
C THR A 144 14.76 36.09 -20.39
N LEU A 145 15.82 35.78 -21.12
CA LEU A 145 15.83 34.70 -22.12
C LEU A 145 15.63 33.34 -21.46
N THR A 146 15.02 32.40 -22.19
CA THR A 146 14.83 31.03 -21.74
C THR A 146 16.18 30.35 -21.51
N GLU A 147 16.35 29.79 -20.31
CA GLU A 147 17.53 29.03 -19.92
C GLU A 147 17.13 27.64 -19.40
N PHE A 148 18.05 26.68 -19.52
CA PHE A 148 17.80 25.28 -19.19
C PHE A 148 17.35 25.08 -17.73
N TYR A 149 18.15 25.53 -16.77
CA TYR A 149 17.92 25.23 -15.36
C TYR A 149 16.65 25.90 -14.79
N PRO A 150 16.37 27.21 -15.02
CA PRO A 150 15.12 27.84 -14.59
C PRO A 150 13.88 27.23 -15.24
N THR A 151 13.95 26.93 -16.54
CA THR A 151 12.85 26.26 -17.25
C THR A 151 12.53 24.91 -16.63
N LEU A 152 13.56 24.14 -16.31
CA LEU A 152 13.40 22.81 -15.75
C LEU A 152 12.79 22.83 -14.34
N MET A 153 13.25 23.77 -13.49
CA MET A 153 12.72 23.96 -12.15
C MET A 153 11.26 24.44 -12.17
N ALA A 154 10.91 25.36 -13.06
CA ALA A 154 9.53 25.82 -13.22
C ALA A 154 8.59 24.69 -13.68
N VAL A 155 9.03 23.87 -14.64
CA VAL A 155 8.26 22.69 -15.09
C VAL A 155 8.02 21.73 -13.93
N TRP A 156 9.03 21.46 -13.10
CA TRP A 156 8.87 20.60 -11.92
C TRP A 156 7.88 21.19 -10.91
N ALA A 157 8.06 22.46 -10.52
CA ALA A 157 7.20 23.11 -9.55
C ALA A 157 5.73 23.18 -10.01
N LEU A 158 5.49 23.57 -11.26
CA LEU A 158 4.14 23.60 -11.84
C LEU A 158 3.55 22.19 -11.98
N GLY A 159 4.36 21.18 -12.32
CA GLY A 159 3.93 19.78 -12.35
C GLY A 159 3.42 19.29 -10.99
N GLU A 160 4.14 19.61 -9.92
CA GLU A 160 3.71 19.30 -8.54
C GLU A 160 2.41 20.05 -8.14
N MET A 161 2.06 21.13 -8.85
CA MET A 161 0.80 21.86 -8.72
C MET A 161 -0.33 21.33 -9.63
N GLY A 162 -0.10 20.28 -10.40
CA GLY A 162 -1.10 19.64 -11.26
C GLY A 162 -1.08 20.11 -12.72
N TYR A 163 -0.08 20.88 -13.15
CA TYR A 163 0.09 21.20 -14.56
C TYR A 163 0.59 19.96 -15.31
N SER A 164 -0.12 19.54 -16.36
CA SER A 164 0.27 18.38 -17.16
C SER A 164 1.08 18.78 -18.40
N LYS A 165 1.66 17.78 -19.08
CA LYS A 165 2.32 17.93 -20.38
C LYS A 165 1.46 18.57 -21.47
N GLU A 166 0.13 18.54 -21.32
CA GLU A 166 -0.81 19.14 -22.27
C GLU A 166 -0.99 20.65 -22.02
N HIS A 167 -0.56 21.16 -20.86
CA HIS A 167 -0.65 22.57 -20.55
C HIS A 167 0.26 23.40 -21.47
N PRO A 168 -0.20 24.52 -22.08
CA PRO A 168 0.58 25.27 -23.06
C PRO A 168 2.00 25.68 -22.63
N TYR A 169 2.16 26.15 -21.39
CA TYR A 169 3.47 26.53 -20.84
C TYR A 169 4.43 25.33 -20.78
N ILE A 170 3.92 24.18 -20.29
CA ILE A 170 4.71 22.96 -20.10
C ILE A 170 5.09 22.37 -21.45
N LYS A 171 4.15 22.31 -22.40
CA LYS A 171 4.40 21.80 -23.75
C LYS A 171 5.56 22.54 -24.43
N SER A 172 5.51 23.88 -24.48
CA SER A 172 6.58 24.69 -25.07
C SER A 172 7.91 24.54 -24.33
N ALA A 173 7.87 24.44 -23.00
CA ALA A 173 9.06 24.27 -22.18
C ALA A 173 9.73 22.91 -22.40
N ILE A 174 8.96 21.82 -22.53
CA ILE A 174 9.47 20.49 -22.89
C ILE A 174 10.13 20.53 -24.27
N GLU A 175 9.49 21.15 -25.26
CA GLU A 175 10.06 21.28 -26.61
C GLU A 175 11.41 22.02 -26.61
N TYR A 176 11.58 23.03 -25.75
CA TYR A 176 12.86 23.72 -25.54
C TYR A 176 13.90 22.82 -24.84
N LEU A 177 13.52 22.17 -23.74
CA LEU A 177 14.40 21.32 -22.92
C LEU A 177 14.92 20.09 -23.70
N GLU A 178 14.13 19.54 -24.62
CA GLU A 178 14.54 18.41 -25.47
C GLU A 178 15.55 18.81 -26.55
N LYS A 179 15.55 20.08 -26.98
CA LYS A 179 16.48 20.60 -27.99
C LYS A 179 17.78 21.16 -27.40
N THR A 180 17.86 21.27 -26.08
CA THR A 180 18.97 21.95 -25.40
C THR A 180 20.11 20.97 -25.10
N GLU A 181 21.30 21.28 -25.60
CA GLU A 181 22.52 20.44 -25.41
C GLU A 181 23.44 20.96 -24.29
N SER A 182 23.32 22.24 -23.90
CA SER A 182 24.11 22.87 -22.83
C SER A 182 23.24 23.14 -21.60
N TYR A 183 23.63 22.59 -20.45
CA TYR A 183 22.79 22.59 -19.26
C TYR A 183 23.08 23.71 -18.26
N GLY A 184 24.28 24.30 -18.29
CA GLY A 184 24.72 25.28 -17.28
C GLY A 184 24.92 24.69 -15.86
N ILE A 185 24.64 23.40 -15.69
CA ILE A 185 24.84 22.59 -14.48
C ILE A 185 25.51 21.26 -14.87
N ARG A 186 25.97 20.48 -13.90
CA ARG A 186 26.59 19.18 -14.18
C ARG A 186 25.59 18.21 -14.78
N ARG A 187 26.08 17.29 -15.63
CA ARG A 187 25.24 16.36 -16.41
C ARG A 187 24.33 15.50 -15.52
N GLY A 188 24.84 14.96 -14.41
CA GLY A 188 24.04 14.12 -13.51
C GLY A 188 22.89 14.88 -12.86
N GLU A 189 23.13 16.13 -12.46
CA GLU A 189 22.11 17.01 -11.87
C GLU A 189 21.03 17.36 -12.90
N ALA A 190 21.42 17.69 -14.13
CA ALA A 190 20.48 17.96 -15.21
C ALA A 190 19.57 16.77 -15.53
N VAL A 191 20.13 15.56 -15.58
CA VAL A 191 19.37 14.33 -15.86
C VAL A 191 18.42 13.98 -14.71
N ALA A 192 18.86 14.10 -13.45
CA ALA A 192 17.99 13.89 -12.30
C ALA A 192 16.80 14.87 -12.28
N LEU A 193 17.06 16.16 -12.51
CA LEU A 193 16.02 17.18 -12.58
C LEU A 193 15.07 16.97 -13.77
N LYS A 194 15.59 16.56 -14.94
CA LYS A 194 14.77 16.18 -16.10
C LYS A 194 13.81 15.05 -15.76
N LEU A 195 14.30 13.99 -15.12
CA LEU A 195 13.45 12.88 -14.70
C LEU A 195 12.33 13.36 -13.78
N LEU A 196 12.64 14.16 -12.76
CA LEU A 196 11.64 14.65 -11.79
C LEU A 196 10.63 15.61 -12.42
N ALA A 197 11.10 16.58 -13.20
CA ALA A 197 10.24 17.56 -13.87
C ALA A 197 9.29 16.87 -14.87
N TYR A 198 9.80 15.95 -15.67
CA TYR A 198 9.00 15.22 -16.66
C TYR A 198 8.03 14.25 -16.00
N HIS A 199 8.45 13.57 -14.94
CA HIS A 199 7.56 12.73 -14.14
C HIS A 199 6.40 13.54 -13.55
N ALA A 200 6.69 14.71 -12.95
CA ALA A 200 5.69 15.58 -12.33
C ALA A 200 4.60 16.05 -13.31
N VAL A 201 4.92 16.20 -14.60
CA VAL A 201 3.95 16.64 -15.63
C VAL A 201 3.40 15.47 -16.48
N GLY A 202 3.79 14.23 -16.19
CA GLY A 202 3.34 13.05 -16.94
C GLY A 202 3.94 12.90 -18.34
N TYR A 203 5.14 13.47 -18.58
CA TYR A 203 5.90 13.34 -19.82
C TYR A 203 6.99 12.26 -19.69
N VAL A 204 7.21 11.51 -20.77
CA VAL A 204 8.20 10.43 -20.83
C VAL A 204 9.16 10.72 -21.98
N SER A 205 10.43 10.95 -21.65
CA SER A 205 11.49 11.22 -22.62
C SER A 205 12.22 9.92 -22.99
N PRO A 206 12.34 9.57 -24.28
CA PRO A 206 13.07 8.37 -24.70
C PRO A 206 14.56 8.42 -24.32
N GLY A 207 15.10 7.36 -23.73
CA GLY A 207 16.53 7.24 -23.43
C GLY A 207 17.02 7.95 -22.17
N LEU A 208 16.20 8.84 -21.58
CA LEU A 208 16.58 9.62 -20.40
C LEU A 208 16.80 8.74 -19.16
N ARG A 209 15.98 7.70 -19.02
CA ARG A 209 16.08 6.73 -17.93
C ARG A 209 17.37 5.91 -18.03
N GLU A 210 17.69 5.42 -19.22
CA GLU A 210 18.92 4.67 -19.51
C GLU A 210 20.17 5.55 -19.29
N GLU A 211 20.09 6.83 -19.65
CA GLU A 211 21.14 7.80 -19.37
C GLU A 211 21.36 7.98 -17.86
N ALA A 212 20.28 8.10 -17.08
CA ALA A 212 20.36 8.23 -15.62
C ALA A 212 21.06 7.03 -14.97
N TRP A 213 20.70 5.80 -15.37
CA TRP A 213 21.36 4.57 -14.91
C TRP A 213 22.84 4.53 -15.29
N LYS A 214 23.20 4.95 -16.52
CA LYS A 214 24.61 5.03 -16.92
C LYS A 214 25.40 6.05 -16.11
N LEU A 215 24.79 7.19 -15.78
CA LEU A 215 25.45 8.26 -15.04
C LEU A 215 25.62 7.92 -13.57
N VAL A 216 24.62 7.31 -12.92
CA VAL A 216 24.69 7.01 -11.48
C VAL A 216 25.85 6.04 -11.16
N ASP A 217 26.19 5.13 -12.07
CA ASP A 217 27.31 4.19 -11.91
C ASP A 217 28.65 4.72 -12.44
N SER A 218 28.69 5.96 -12.95
CA SER A 218 29.92 6.55 -13.47
C SER A 218 30.96 6.80 -12.37
N PRO A 219 32.26 6.53 -12.61
CA PRO A 219 33.31 6.83 -11.64
C PRO A 219 33.54 8.33 -11.42
N GLU A 220 33.07 9.18 -12.34
CA GLU A 220 33.25 10.64 -12.28
C GLU A 220 32.10 11.37 -11.58
N ILE A 221 31.06 10.64 -11.14
CA ILE A 221 29.88 11.23 -10.51
C ILE A 221 30.20 11.74 -9.10
N THR A 222 29.70 12.92 -8.78
CA THR A 222 29.78 13.47 -7.41
C THR A 222 28.78 12.79 -6.48
N VAL A 223 28.98 12.88 -5.16
CA VAL A 223 28.03 12.34 -4.17
C VAL A 223 26.69 13.07 -4.28
N LYS A 224 26.69 14.38 -4.57
CA LYS A 224 25.47 15.17 -4.84
C LYS A 224 24.70 14.61 -6.05
N GLU A 225 25.36 14.46 -7.19
CA GLU A 225 24.71 13.93 -8.41
C GLU A 225 24.19 12.52 -8.18
N ARG A 226 24.95 11.68 -7.45
CA ARG A 226 24.54 10.32 -7.12
C ARG A 226 23.30 10.32 -6.23
N ALA A 227 23.29 11.09 -5.14
CA ALA A 227 22.13 11.21 -4.27
C ALA A 227 20.89 11.70 -5.04
N PHE A 228 21.07 12.66 -5.95
CA PHE A 228 19.95 13.18 -6.73
C PHE A 228 19.42 12.18 -7.75
N LEU A 229 20.31 11.50 -8.48
CA LEU A 229 19.92 10.45 -9.43
C LEU A 229 19.30 9.25 -8.72
N THR A 230 19.81 8.85 -7.56
CA THR A 230 19.18 7.81 -6.72
C THR A 230 17.75 8.19 -6.38
N TYR A 231 17.50 9.42 -5.90
CA TYR A 231 16.14 9.89 -5.63
C TYR A 231 15.27 9.89 -6.90
N ALA A 232 15.77 10.43 -8.01
CA ALA A 232 15.02 10.51 -9.27
C ALA A 232 14.66 9.12 -9.82
N LEU A 233 15.60 8.17 -9.76
CA LEU A 233 15.38 6.77 -10.14
C LEU A 233 14.41 6.07 -9.19
N LEU A 234 14.44 6.35 -7.88
CA LEU A 234 13.44 5.84 -6.94
C LEU A 234 12.03 6.39 -7.22
N VAL A 235 11.90 7.65 -7.60
CA VAL A 235 10.61 8.24 -8.01
C VAL A 235 10.10 7.60 -9.30
N TYR A 236 11.00 7.34 -10.25
CA TYR A 236 10.64 6.86 -11.58
C TYR A 236 10.41 5.33 -11.64
N ASP A 237 11.29 4.55 -11.01
CA ASP A 237 11.31 3.08 -11.05
C ASP A 237 10.69 2.44 -9.79
N GLY A 238 10.52 3.21 -8.71
CA GLY A 238 10.15 2.70 -7.39
C GLY A 238 11.28 1.89 -6.71
N LEU A 239 10.99 1.35 -5.53
CA LEU A 239 11.93 0.45 -4.84
C LEU A 239 11.99 -0.92 -5.56
N THR A 240 13.06 -1.10 -6.32
CA THR A 240 13.51 -2.34 -6.97
C THR A 240 14.85 -2.80 -6.39
N PHE A 241 15.28 -4.00 -6.74
CA PHE A 241 16.60 -4.52 -6.34
C PHE A 241 17.75 -3.61 -6.80
N GLU A 242 17.71 -3.10 -8.04
CA GLU A 242 18.76 -2.22 -8.55
C GLU A 242 18.76 -0.87 -7.84
N THR A 243 17.59 -0.27 -7.57
CA THR A 243 17.53 0.97 -6.79
C THR A 243 17.92 0.75 -5.32
N ALA A 244 17.71 -0.45 -4.77
CA ALA A 244 18.18 -0.81 -3.42
C ALA A 244 19.71 -0.92 -3.35
N LYS A 245 20.37 -1.35 -4.45
CA LYS A 245 21.84 -1.25 -4.58
C LYS A 245 22.28 0.21 -4.57
N LEU A 246 21.61 1.11 -5.28
CA LEU A 246 21.94 2.54 -5.26
C LEU A 246 21.86 3.15 -3.86
N LEU A 247 20.85 2.75 -3.06
CA LEU A 247 20.72 3.17 -1.66
C LEU A 247 21.84 2.61 -0.79
N THR A 248 22.23 1.35 -1.01
CA THR A 248 23.37 0.72 -0.34
C THR A 248 24.67 1.46 -0.66
N THR A 249 24.94 1.73 -1.94
CA THR A 249 26.10 2.53 -2.35
C THR A 249 26.08 3.92 -1.74
N LEU A 250 24.91 4.57 -1.67
CA LEU A 250 24.79 5.87 -1.04
C LEU A 250 25.05 5.79 0.47
N GLU A 251 24.57 4.75 1.14
CA GLU A 251 24.86 4.47 2.54
C GLU A 251 26.36 4.24 2.78
N ASP A 252 27.07 3.56 1.87
CA ASP A 252 28.51 3.33 1.99
C ASP A 252 29.35 4.60 1.76
N LEU A 253 28.81 5.57 1.02
CA LEU A 253 29.43 6.88 0.79
C LEU A 253 29.21 7.87 1.94
N LYS A 254 28.45 7.48 2.98
CA LYS A 254 28.17 8.36 4.12
C LYS A 254 29.44 8.66 4.91
N GLU A 255 29.61 9.91 5.31
CA GLU A 255 30.58 10.30 6.32
C GLU A 255 29.90 10.22 7.70
N LYS A 256 30.57 9.59 8.66
CA LYS A 256 30.10 9.49 10.05
C LYS A 256 31.09 10.18 10.98
N ASN A 257 30.60 11.07 11.83
CA ASN A 257 31.41 11.68 12.89
C ASN A 257 30.63 11.68 14.21
N GLU A 258 31.21 11.09 15.26
CA GLU A 258 30.67 10.94 16.63
C GLU A 258 29.20 10.49 16.69
N SER A 259 28.26 11.40 16.39
CA SER A 259 26.81 11.21 16.44
C SER A 259 26.09 11.38 15.08
N PHE A 260 26.69 11.97 14.05
CA PHE A 260 25.98 12.34 12.81
C PHE A 260 26.35 11.47 11.62
N VAL A 261 25.39 11.35 10.70
CA VAL A 261 25.61 10.84 9.35
C VAL A 261 25.34 11.98 8.38
N TYR A 262 26.27 12.25 7.48
CA TYR A 262 26.11 13.27 6.44
C TYR A 262 26.81 12.83 5.14
N TRP A 263 26.52 13.54 4.05
CA TRP A 263 27.15 13.33 2.76
C TRP A 263 27.80 14.61 2.28
N ALA A 264 29.02 14.48 1.76
CA ALA A 264 29.76 15.58 1.20
C ALA A 264 30.57 15.12 0.00
N ASN A 265 30.77 16.02 -0.97
CA ASN A 265 31.73 15.80 -2.03
C ASN A 265 33.16 15.92 -1.46
N LYS A 266 34.05 14.97 -1.80
CA LYS A 266 35.48 15.09 -1.49
C LYS A 266 36.05 16.33 -2.19
N PRO A 267 36.94 17.12 -1.57
CA PRO A 267 37.32 18.42 -2.10
C PRO A 267 38.08 18.31 -3.42
N GLY A 268 37.56 19.00 -4.46
CA GLY A 268 38.39 19.60 -5.51
C GLY A 268 38.98 20.93 -5.00
N GLN A 269 40.08 21.39 -5.60
CA GLN A 269 40.95 22.47 -5.09
C GLN A 269 40.27 23.81 -4.75
N LEU A 270 38.98 24.02 -5.06
CA LEU A 270 38.28 25.30 -4.92
C LEU A 270 36.75 25.20 -4.67
N ILE A 271 36.22 24.19 -3.97
CA ILE A 271 34.75 24.04 -3.78
C ILE A 271 34.31 24.22 -2.31
N GLN A 272 33.28 25.03 -2.09
CA GLN A 272 32.53 25.10 -0.82
C GLN A 272 31.91 23.73 -0.52
N ARG A 273 31.97 23.24 0.73
CA ARG A 273 31.31 21.98 1.09
C ARG A 273 29.79 22.15 0.94
N GLU A 274 29.21 21.62 -0.16
CA GLU A 274 27.75 21.51 -0.38
C GLU A 274 27.13 20.41 0.51
N VAL A 275 27.48 20.40 1.79
CA VAL A 275 27.16 19.31 2.71
C VAL A 275 25.65 19.23 2.98
N PHE A 276 24.97 20.38 3.13
CA PHE A 276 23.54 20.41 3.41
C PHE A 276 22.69 19.97 2.22
N VAL A 277 23.00 20.46 1.01
CA VAL A 277 22.28 20.05 -0.21
C VAL A 277 22.47 18.56 -0.47
N THR A 278 23.71 18.08 -0.42
CA THR A 278 24.03 16.66 -0.65
C THR A 278 23.34 15.78 0.41
N SER A 279 23.43 16.16 1.68
CA SER A 279 22.81 15.41 2.77
C SER A 279 21.29 15.45 2.71
N ALA A 280 20.68 16.58 2.33
CA ALA A 280 19.23 16.68 2.15
C ALA A 280 18.74 15.76 1.02
N LEU A 281 19.42 15.73 -0.13
CA LEU A 281 19.08 14.83 -1.25
C LEU A 281 19.25 13.36 -0.87
N ALA A 282 20.32 13.01 -0.16
CA ALA A 282 20.55 11.65 0.31
C ALA A 282 19.50 11.23 1.35
N THR A 283 19.27 12.08 2.36
CA THR A 283 18.20 11.90 3.36
C THR A 283 16.86 11.73 2.67
N TRP A 284 16.56 12.53 1.65
CA TRP A 284 15.32 12.43 0.90
C TRP A 284 15.19 11.11 0.13
N SER A 285 16.28 10.55 -0.39
CA SER A 285 16.29 9.21 -0.99
C SER A 285 15.92 8.13 0.03
N PHE A 286 16.53 8.16 1.22
CA PHE A 286 16.18 7.24 2.30
C PHE A 286 14.76 7.48 2.82
N ALA A 287 14.35 8.74 2.96
CA ALA A 287 13.01 9.12 3.39
C ALA A 287 11.92 8.75 2.36
N LYS A 288 12.24 8.65 1.06
CA LYS A 288 11.29 8.17 0.05
C LYS A 288 10.99 6.70 0.28
N VAL A 289 12.02 5.91 0.56
CA VAL A 289 11.86 4.48 0.83
C VAL A 289 11.31 4.28 2.22
N SER A 290 11.97 4.76 3.26
CA SER A 290 11.45 4.73 4.64
C SER A 290 10.13 5.46 4.81
N GLY A 291 9.74 6.39 3.94
CA GLY A 291 8.43 7.02 3.95
C GLY A 291 7.39 6.20 3.21
N GLU A 292 7.71 5.50 2.13
CA GLU A 292 6.81 4.47 1.56
C GLU A 292 6.65 3.27 2.48
N LEU A 293 7.71 2.96 3.22
CA LEU A 293 7.77 1.86 4.16
C LEU A 293 7.14 2.27 5.52
N ALA A 294 7.52 3.40 6.12
CA ALA A 294 7.00 3.92 7.39
C ALA A 294 5.78 4.87 7.27
N ALA A 295 5.34 5.22 6.06
CA ALA A 295 3.91 5.49 5.81
C ALA A 295 3.07 4.20 5.97
N GLY A 296 3.60 3.19 6.65
CA GLY A 296 3.03 2.63 7.88
C GLY A 296 2.43 3.63 8.89
N GLN A 297 1.65 4.62 8.43
CA GLN A 297 0.28 4.64 8.95
C GLN A 297 -0.27 3.26 8.60
N GLU A 298 -0.66 2.49 9.62
CA GLU A 298 -1.36 1.20 9.48
C GLU A 298 -2.19 1.28 8.20
N THR A 299 -1.78 0.55 7.14
CA THR A 299 -2.37 0.75 5.80
C THR A 299 -3.88 0.65 5.94
N PRO A 300 -4.71 1.26 5.08
CA PRO A 300 -6.15 1.10 5.20
C PRO A 300 -6.58 -0.35 5.43
N PHE A 301 -5.82 -1.26 4.82
CA PHE A 301 -5.86 -2.67 5.03
C PHE A 301 -5.35 -3.15 6.42
N GLY A 302 -4.09 -2.89 6.78
CA GLY A 302 -3.50 -3.32 8.06
C GLY A 302 -4.20 -2.74 9.29
N ALA A 303 -4.66 -1.49 9.21
CA ALA A 303 -5.44 -0.83 10.26
C ALA A 303 -6.71 -1.56 10.58
N SER A 304 -7.42 -1.94 9.52
CA SER A 304 -8.68 -2.64 9.63
C SER A 304 -8.46 -4.06 10.19
N CYS A 305 -7.39 -4.74 9.80
CA CYS A 305 -7.02 -6.04 10.35
C CYS A 305 -6.80 -6.00 11.88
N SER A 306 -5.97 -5.07 12.35
CA SER A 306 -5.64 -4.86 13.78
C SER A 306 -6.86 -4.45 14.61
N GLU A 307 -7.72 -3.60 14.06
CA GLU A 307 -8.91 -3.13 14.78
C GLU A 307 -10.01 -4.18 14.86
N LEU A 308 -10.20 -5.00 13.81
CA LEU A 308 -11.15 -6.13 13.82
C LEU A 308 -10.81 -7.14 14.93
N GLU A 309 -9.54 -7.39 15.20
CA GLU A 309 -9.08 -8.22 16.31
C GLU A 309 -9.55 -7.65 17.66
N LYS A 310 -9.28 -6.36 17.90
CA LYS A 310 -9.54 -5.68 19.18
C LYS A 310 -11.03 -5.59 19.54
N VAL A 311 -11.90 -5.48 18.54
CA VAL A 311 -13.35 -5.32 18.74
C VAL A 311 -14.11 -6.64 18.84
N GLN A 312 -13.42 -7.78 18.85
CA GLN A 312 -14.03 -9.08 19.12
C GLN A 312 -14.61 -9.11 20.53
N ASN A 313 -15.85 -9.61 20.67
CA ASN A 313 -16.45 -9.79 21.99
C ASN A 313 -15.81 -10.98 22.73
N LYS A 314 -15.94 -10.98 24.06
CA LYS A 314 -15.43 -12.08 24.91
C LYS A 314 -16.07 -13.44 24.62
N ASP A 315 -17.22 -13.47 23.94
CA ASP A 315 -17.87 -14.71 23.52
C ASP A 315 -17.20 -15.32 22.28
N GLY A 316 -16.27 -14.60 21.63
CA GLY A 316 -15.59 -15.00 20.39
C GLY A 316 -16.27 -14.49 19.12
N GLY A 317 -17.49 -13.95 19.21
CA GLY A 317 -18.18 -13.38 18.05
C GLY A 317 -17.90 -11.89 17.84
N TRP A 318 -18.41 -11.35 16.73
CA TRP A 318 -18.36 -9.91 16.45
C TRP A 318 -19.75 -9.30 16.44
N PRO A 319 -19.92 -8.11 17.05
CA PRO A 319 -21.19 -7.41 17.01
C PRO A 319 -21.35 -6.60 15.71
N TYR A 320 -22.58 -6.15 15.42
CA TYR A 320 -22.80 -5.20 14.32
C TYR A 320 -22.21 -3.82 14.65
N ILE A 321 -22.42 -3.36 15.89
CA ILE A 321 -21.88 -2.13 16.47
C ILE A 321 -21.15 -2.49 17.76
N ILE A 322 -20.01 -1.86 18.02
CA ILE A 322 -19.21 -2.08 19.23
C ILE A 322 -20.07 -1.91 20.49
N GLY A 323 -19.94 -2.82 21.45
CA GLY A 323 -20.67 -2.81 22.72
C GLY A 323 -22.01 -3.56 22.70
N PHE A 324 -22.45 -4.04 21.54
CA PHE A 324 -23.64 -4.91 21.43
C PHE A 324 -23.28 -6.39 21.41
N SER A 325 -24.30 -7.26 21.42
CA SER A 325 -24.12 -8.70 21.29
C SER A 325 -23.61 -9.08 19.89
N SER A 326 -22.83 -10.17 19.84
CA SER A 326 -22.33 -10.74 18.60
C SER A 326 -23.45 -11.19 17.67
N THR A 327 -23.24 -11.03 16.35
CA THR A 327 -24.22 -11.38 15.32
C THR A 327 -23.58 -12.29 14.27
N ASP A 328 -24.35 -13.25 13.76
CA ASP A 328 -23.84 -14.27 12.84
C ASP A 328 -23.28 -13.66 11.54
N ARG A 329 -23.91 -12.60 11.02
CA ARG A 329 -23.49 -11.88 9.81
C ARG A 329 -22.19 -11.09 10.03
N ALA A 330 -22.06 -10.37 11.15
CA ALA A 330 -20.83 -9.63 11.45
C ALA A 330 -19.66 -10.58 11.72
N THR A 331 -19.89 -11.66 12.47
CA THR A 331 -18.89 -12.71 12.69
C THR A 331 -18.44 -13.35 11.38
N TYR A 332 -19.36 -13.64 10.44
CA TYR A 332 -19.00 -14.16 9.11
C TYR A 332 -18.06 -13.22 8.34
N TYR A 333 -18.41 -11.95 8.20
CA TYR A 333 -17.56 -11.01 7.46
C TYR A 333 -16.24 -10.73 8.17
N ALA A 334 -16.24 -10.57 9.50
CA ALA A 334 -15.03 -10.37 10.28
C ALA A 334 -14.05 -11.54 10.14
N LEU A 335 -14.54 -12.79 10.24
CA LEU A 335 -13.70 -13.98 10.03
C LEU A 335 -13.17 -14.08 8.61
N LYS A 336 -14.00 -13.77 7.60
CA LYS A 336 -13.56 -13.76 6.20
C LYS A 336 -12.46 -12.72 5.96
N ALA A 337 -12.60 -11.54 6.56
CA ALA A 337 -11.60 -10.47 6.52
C ALA A 337 -10.30 -10.86 7.24
N LEU A 338 -10.40 -11.36 8.48
CA LEU A 338 -9.24 -11.76 9.28
C LEU A 338 -8.47 -12.92 8.65
N LYS A 339 -9.14 -13.86 7.98
CA LYS A 339 -8.48 -14.92 7.19
C LYS A 339 -7.55 -14.35 6.10
N LYS A 340 -7.87 -13.18 5.55
CA LYS A 340 -6.98 -12.46 4.63
C LYS A 340 -5.85 -11.77 5.39
N CYS A 341 -6.12 -11.22 6.57
CA CYS A 341 -5.12 -10.53 7.36
C CYS A 341 -4.04 -11.47 7.94
N TYR A 342 -4.47 -12.40 8.81
CA TYR A 342 -3.63 -13.20 9.69
C TYR A 342 -4.22 -14.62 9.81
N PHE A 343 -3.68 -15.59 9.07
CA PHE A 343 -4.30 -16.93 8.99
C PHE A 343 -4.34 -17.68 10.34
N MET A 344 -3.34 -17.49 11.19
CA MET A 344 -3.17 -18.20 12.49
C MET A 344 -3.52 -17.32 13.70
N ASP A 345 -4.45 -16.39 13.53
CA ASP A 345 -4.88 -15.48 14.60
C ASP A 345 -5.79 -16.19 15.62
N GLU A 346 -5.54 -15.98 16.92
CA GLU A 346 -6.34 -16.57 18.00
C GLU A 346 -7.81 -16.13 17.94
N SER A 347 -8.07 -14.92 17.44
CA SER A 347 -9.44 -14.39 17.28
C SER A 347 -10.22 -15.20 16.24
N ILE A 348 -9.56 -15.70 15.20
CA ILE A 348 -10.20 -16.57 14.19
C ILE A 348 -10.69 -17.87 14.84
N GLU A 349 -9.86 -18.50 15.67
CA GLU A 349 -10.22 -19.73 16.37
C GLU A 349 -11.44 -19.52 17.28
N LYS A 350 -11.43 -18.48 18.12
CA LYS A 350 -12.56 -18.12 18.99
C LYS A 350 -13.84 -17.87 18.19
N GLY A 351 -13.73 -17.20 17.04
CA GLY A 351 -14.87 -16.95 16.16
C GLY A 351 -15.44 -18.20 15.53
N ILE A 352 -14.58 -19.12 15.10
CA ILE A 352 -15.00 -20.42 14.57
C ILE A 352 -15.72 -21.23 15.65
N GLU A 353 -15.21 -21.25 16.89
CA GLU A 353 -15.86 -21.92 18.02
C GLU A 353 -17.25 -21.32 18.30
N TRP A 354 -17.36 -19.98 18.29
CA TRP A 354 -18.63 -19.29 18.46
C TRP A 354 -19.65 -19.68 17.37
N VAL A 355 -19.21 -19.80 16.11
CA VAL A 355 -20.07 -20.25 14.99
C VAL A 355 -20.51 -21.70 15.17
N LYS A 356 -19.58 -22.61 15.51
CA LYS A 356 -19.90 -24.03 15.78
C LYS A 356 -20.93 -24.19 16.88
N GLY A 357 -20.88 -23.36 17.93
CA GLY A 357 -21.84 -23.37 19.04
C GLY A 357 -23.27 -22.87 18.71
N ARG A 358 -23.50 -22.38 17.48
CA ARG A 358 -24.76 -21.74 17.05
C ARG A 358 -25.43 -22.37 15.83
N ILE A 359 -24.67 -23.00 14.93
CA ILE A 359 -25.22 -23.49 13.66
C ILE A 359 -26.44 -24.41 13.85
N ASP A 360 -26.40 -25.34 14.81
CA ASP A 360 -27.51 -26.26 15.07
C ASP A 360 -28.75 -25.54 15.66
N LYS A 361 -28.55 -24.53 16.51
CA LYS A 361 -29.64 -23.71 17.06
C LYS A 361 -30.32 -22.88 15.96
N ASN A 362 -29.53 -22.29 15.07
CA ASN A 362 -30.04 -21.50 13.95
C ASN A 362 -30.72 -22.41 12.90
N MET A 363 -30.25 -23.64 12.73
CA MET A 363 -30.92 -24.67 11.94
C MET A 363 -32.27 -25.07 12.56
N GLU A 364 -32.35 -25.24 13.88
CA GLU A 364 -33.62 -25.51 14.59
C GLU A 364 -34.64 -24.39 14.41
N ILE A 365 -34.21 -23.12 14.43
CA ILE A 365 -35.08 -21.97 14.15
C ILE A 365 -35.65 -22.06 12.74
N SER A 366 -34.80 -22.31 11.73
CA SER A 366 -35.23 -22.49 10.33
C SER A 366 -36.23 -23.64 10.19
N SER A 367 -36.01 -24.74 10.93
CA SER A 367 -36.92 -25.89 10.92
C SER A 367 -38.29 -25.56 11.54
N LYS A 368 -38.34 -24.71 12.57
CA LYS A 368 -39.58 -24.32 13.25
C LYS A 368 -40.40 -23.31 12.44
N SER A 369 -39.75 -22.36 11.78
CA SER A 369 -40.42 -21.41 10.88
C SER A 369 -40.78 -22.05 9.54
N GLY A 370 -40.03 -23.08 9.12
CA GLY A 370 -40.10 -23.62 7.77
C GLY A 370 -39.61 -22.62 6.72
N GLU A 371 -38.69 -21.73 7.11
CA GLU A 371 -38.16 -20.63 6.32
C GLU A 371 -36.63 -20.64 6.42
N ILE A 372 -35.94 -20.03 5.45
CA ILE A 372 -34.50 -19.81 5.58
C ILE A 372 -34.27 -18.74 6.64
N TYR A 373 -33.56 -19.10 7.71
CA TYR A 373 -33.07 -18.13 8.68
C TYR A 373 -31.68 -17.63 8.24
N PRO A 374 -31.49 -16.34 7.87
CA PRO A 374 -30.21 -15.87 7.33
C PRO A 374 -29.00 -16.15 8.23
N PRO A 375 -29.07 -16.04 9.58
CA PRO A 375 -27.98 -16.43 10.47
C PRO A 375 -27.46 -17.87 10.30
N TYR A 376 -28.34 -18.83 10.01
CA TYR A 376 -27.94 -20.20 9.71
C TYR A 376 -27.09 -20.26 8.42
N ILE A 377 -27.47 -19.52 7.39
CA ILE A 377 -26.73 -19.45 6.12
C ILE A 377 -25.34 -18.85 6.35
N TYR A 378 -25.22 -17.74 7.08
CA TYR A 378 -23.92 -17.13 7.37
C TYR A 378 -23.02 -18.05 8.21
N ASN A 379 -23.56 -18.78 9.19
CA ASN A 379 -22.76 -19.78 9.93
C ASN A 379 -22.23 -20.88 9.00
N LEU A 380 -23.10 -21.42 8.14
CA LEU A 380 -22.72 -22.46 7.19
C LEU A 380 -21.66 -21.98 6.20
N LEU A 381 -21.83 -20.77 5.64
CA LEU A 381 -20.85 -20.14 4.76
C LEU A 381 -19.51 -19.94 5.47
N THR A 382 -19.49 -19.53 6.75
CA THR A 382 -18.25 -19.48 7.53
C THR A 382 -17.58 -20.85 7.61
N LEU A 383 -18.32 -21.90 8.02
CA LEU A 383 -17.70 -23.22 8.17
C LEU A 383 -17.15 -23.77 6.85
N LEU A 384 -17.85 -23.51 5.73
CA LEU A 384 -17.38 -23.87 4.39
C LEU A 384 -16.13 -23.07 4.00
N GLU A 385 -16.09 -21.76 4.28
CA GLU A 385 -14.94 -20.89 4.00
C GLU A 385 -13.66 -21.40 4.70
N PHE A 386 -13.77 -22.02 5.88
CA PHE A 386 -12.64 -22.59 6.63
C PHE A 386 -12.45 -24.10 6.38
N ASN A 387 -13.15 -24.70 5.42
CA ASN A 387 -13.10 -26.14 5.12
C ASN A 387 -13.42 -27.04 6.33
N LEU A 388 -14.36 -26.62 7.18
CA LEU A 388 -14.73 -27.30 8.43
C LEU A 388 -16.00 -28.16 8.31
N VAL A 389 -16.50 -28.40 7.09
CA VAL A 389 -17.70 -29.20 6.82
C VAL A 389 -17.32 -30.37 5.92
N ASN A 390 -17.54 -31.60 6.42
CA ASN A 390 -17.25 -32.82 5.64
C ASN A 390 -18.38 -33.16 4.65
N GLU A 391 -18.14 -34.10 3.74
CA GLU A 391 -19.12 -34.47 2.69
C GLU A 391 -20.47 -34.98 3.24
N SER A 392 -20.46 -35.69 4.39
CA SER A 392 -21.70 -36.14 5.02
C SER A 392 -22.51 -34.98 5.61
N GLU A 393 -21.83 -34.00 6.20
CA GLU A 393 -22.45 -32.79 6.71
C GLU A 393 -22.96 -31.91 5.56
N LYS A 394 -22.20 -31.79 4.46
CA LYS A 394 -22.66 -31.10 3.25
C LYS A 394 -23.97 -31.72 2.75
N ALA A 395 -24.06 -33.04 2.63
CA ALA A 395 -25.28 -33.74 2.21
C ALA A 395 -26.47 -33.44 3.15
N LYS A 396 -26.25 -33.41 4.47
CA LYS A 396 -27.27 -33.04 5.48
C LYS A 396 -27.77 -31.60 5.25
N HIS A 397 -26.86 -30.64 5.08
CA HIS A 397 -27.22 -29.24 4.86
C HIS A 397 -27.92 -29.01 3.51
N ILE A 398 -27.50 -29.70 2.44
CA ILE A 398 -28.18 -29.68 1.14
C ILE A 398 -29.63 -30.17 1.29
N ALA A 399 -29.81 -31.35 1.90
CA ALA A 399 -31.14 -31.93 2.09
C ALA A 399 -32.03 -31.02 2.94
N PHE A 400 -31.48 -30.40 3.99
CA PHE A 400 -32.20 -29.47 4.84
C PHE A 400 -32.66 -28.22 4.10
N ILE A 401 -31.77 -27.53 3.38
CA ILE A 401 -32.12 -26.31 2.63
C ILE A 401 -33.19 -26.61 1.58
N LYS A 402 -33.04 -27.73 0.84
CA LYS A 402 -34.05 -28.18 -0.12
C LYS A 402 -35.38 -28.53 0.56
N GLY A 403 -35.37 -29.04 1.79
CA GLY A 403 -36.57 -29.31 2.58
C GLY A 403 -37.35 -28.06 3.00
N LEU A 404 -36.73 -26.87 3.00
CA LEU A 404 -37.37 -25.60 3.35
C LEU A 404 -38.05 -24.89 2.17
N LYS A 405 -37.96 -25.46 0.95
CA LYS A 405 -38.62 -24.92 -0.24
C LYS A 405 -40.12 -24.76 0.00
N LYS A 406 -40.69 -23.64 -0.45
CA LYS A 406 -42.15 -23.43 -0.45
C LYS A 406 -42.76 -23.89 -1.78
N GLU A 407 -41.99 -23.83 -2.86
CA GLU A 407 -42.31 -24.33 -4.20
C GLU A 407 -41.00 -24.78 -4.88
N ASP A 408 -41.08 -25.52 -5.98
CA ASP A 408 -39.91 -26.00 -6.72
C ASP A 408 -38.94 -24.86 -7.06
N GLY A 409 -37.72 -24.94 -6.53
CA GLY A 409 -36.69 -23.91 -6.69
C GLY A 409 -36.98 -22.56 -6.02
N LYS A 410 -37.98 -22.44 -5.13
CA LYS A 410 -38.37 -21.15 -4.54
C LYS A 410 -38.48 -21.23 -3.03
N TRP A 411 -37.85 -20.25 -2.38
CA TRP A 411 -37.88 -20.06 -0.93
C TRP A 411 -38.54 -18.73 -0.59
N GLY A 412 -38.91 -18.58 0.67
CA GLY A 412 -39.57 -17.38 1.14
C GLY A 412 -39.96 -17.47 2.60
N ASP A 413 -40.71 -16.48 3.02
CA ASP A 413 -41.08 -16.21 4.40
C ASP A 413 -42.61 -16.14 4.55
N PHE A 414 -43.07 -15.58 5.66
CA PHE A 414 -44.49 -15.37 5.95
C PHE A 414 -45.20 -14.45 4.94
N LEU A 415 -44.48 -13.64 4.15
CA LEU A 415 -45.02 -12.81 3.07
C LEU A 415 -45.15 -13.57 1.74
N GLY A 416 -44.64 -14.81 1.69
CA GLY A 416 -44.67 -15.69 0.52
C GLY A 416 -43.27 -15.89 -0.07
N LEU A 417 -43.22 -16.26 -1.35
CA LEU A 417 -41.96 -16.48 -2.06
C LEU A 417 -41.16 -15.16 -2.15
N GLN A 418 -39.91 -15.17 -1.68
CA GLN A 418 -39.05 -13.99 -1.66
C GLN A 418 -37.81 -14.16 -2.53
N PRO A 419 -37.44 -13.12 -3.30
CA PRO A 419 -36.21 -13.14 -4.07
C PRO A 419 -34.97 -13.19 -3.18
N TYR A 420 -34.99 -12.53 -2.01
CA TYR A 420 -33.88 -12.54 -1.05
C TYR A 420 -33.60 -13.94 -0.49
N ASP A 421 -34.63 -14.63 0.04
CA ASP A 421 -34.47 -15.97 0.60
C ASP A 421 -34.06 -17.00 -0.47
N THR A 422 -34.62 -16.87 -1.67
CA THR A 422 -34.24 -17.73 -2.81
C THR A 422 -32.78 -17.50 -3.21
N ALA A 423 -32.31 -16.25 -3.24
CA ALA A 423 -30.90 -15.94 -3.50
C ALA A 423 -29.97 -16.52 -2.42
N LEU A 424 -30.33 -16.42 -1.14
CA LEU A 424 -29.57 -17.06 -0.05
C LEU A 424 -29.53 -18.59 -0.17
N ALA A 425 -30.64 -19.21 -0.58
CA ALA A 425 -30.70 -20.65 -0.83
C ALA A 425 -29.72 -21.07 -1.94
N ILE A 426 -29.73 -20.35 -3.08
CA ILE A 426 -28.83 -20.59 -4.21
C ILE A 426 -27.37 -20.47 -3.73
N LYS A 427 -27.02 -19.38 -3.04
CA LYS A 427 -25.65 -19.15 -2.54
C LYS A 427 -25.18 -20.29 -1.64
N ALA A 428 -26.03 -20.73 -0.71
CA ALA A 428 -25.69 -21.83 0.19
C ALA A 428 -25.55 -23.17 -0.56
N LEU A 429 -26.46 -23.50 -1.48
CA LEU A 429 -26.40 -24.74 -2.27
C LEU A 429 -25.17 -24.77 -3.17
N LEU A 430 -24.83 -23.67 -3.85
CA LEU A 430 -23.62 -23.57 -4.65
C LEU A 430 -22.35 -23.68 -3.79
N ALA A 431 -22.31 -23.02 -2.62
CA ALA A 431 -21.19 -23.14 -1.68
C ALA A 431 -21.02 -24.56 -1.12
N LEU A 432 -22.12 -25.31 -0.99
CA LEU A 432 -22.11 -26.74 -0.62
C LEU A 432 -21.64 -27.66 -1.76
N GLY A 433 -21.40 -27.14 -2.96
CA GLY A 433 -20.96 -27.91 -4.12
C GLY A 433 -22.10 -28.50 -4.95
N VAL A 434 -23.34 -28.06 -4.77
CA VAL A 434 -24.45 -28.46 -5.64
C VAL A 434 -24.21 -27.89 -7.04
N SER A 435 -24.40 -28.74 -8.06
CA SER A 435 -24.20 -28.34 -9.46
C SER A 435 -25.09 -27.14 -9.84
N PRO A 436 -24.56 -26.16 -10.60
CA PRO A 436 -25.35 -25.09 -11.21
C PRO A 436 -26.50 -25.57 -12.11
N GLN A 437 -26.48 -26.83 -12.56
CA GLN A 437 -27.53 -27.46 -13.38
C GLN A 437 -28.57 -28.21 -12.55
N ASP A 438 -28.47 -28.22 -11.23
CA ASP A 438 -29.48 -28.81 -10.35
C ASP A 438 -30.85 -28.19 -10.60
N GLU A 439 -31.89 -29.02 -10.63
CA GLU A 439 -33.25 -28.62 -11.01
C GLU A 439 -33.78 -27.47 -10.15
N ASP A 440 -33.47 -27.47 -8.85
CA ASP A 440 -33.92 -26.40 -7.95
C ASP A 440 -33.21 -25.08 -8.26
N ILE A 441 -31.91 -25.12 -8.53
CA ILE A 441 -31.13 -23.92 -8.90
C ILE A 441 -31.58 -23.37 -10.25
N ALA A 442 -31.81 -24.24 -11.23
CA ALA A 442 -32.29 -23.84 -12.55
C ALA A 442 -33.66 -23.16 -12.48
N LYS A 443 -34.61 -23.75 -11.76
CA LYS A 443 -35.95 -23.16 -11.54
C LYS A 443 -35.88 -21.85 -10.74
N ALA A 444 -35.01 -21.78 -9.72
CA ALA A 444 -34.79 -20.57 -8.93
C ALA A 444 -34.29 -19.42 -9.81
N LYS A 445 -33.29 -19.70 -10.66
CA LYS A 445 -32.74 -18.74 -11.63
C LYS A 445 -33.81 -18.23 -12.59
N GLU A 446 -34.55 -19.13 -13.23
CA GLU A 446 -35.62 -18.75 -14.16
C GLU A 446 -36.68 -17.88 -13.49
N TRP A 447 -37.07 -18.25 -12.26
CA TRP A 447 -38.02 -17.46 -11.48
C TRP A 447 -37.50 -16.06 -11.17
N LEU A 448 -36.25 -15.92 -10.70
CA LEU A 448 -35.66 -14.62 -10.40
C LEU A 448 -35.58 -13.72 -11.65
N LEU A 449 -35.17 -14.27 -12.80
CA LEU A 449 -35.07 -13.52 -14.06
C LEU A 449 -36.44 -13.10 -14.63
N SER A 450 -37.51 -13.84 -14.29
CA SER A 450 -38.88 -13.57 -14.73
C SER A 450 -39.50 -12.30 -14.13
N PHE A 451 -38.86 -11.69 -13.13
CA PHE A 451 -39.41 -10.52 -12.45
C PHE A 451 -39.65 -9.35 -13.44
N PRO A 452 -40.83 -8.70 -13.36
CA PRO A 452 -41.16 -7.58 -14.23
C PRO A 452 -40.42 -6.28 -13.86
N THR A 453 -39.89 -6.21 -12.64
CA THR A 453 -39.16 -5.07 -12.11
C THR A 453 -37.72 -5.05 -12.63
N LYS A 454 -37.12 -3.85 -12.67
CA LYS A 454 -35.72 -3.68 -13.10
C LYS A 454 -34.72 -4.01 -11.99
N GLY A 455 -35.12 -4.10 -10.73
CA GLY A 455 -34.33 -4.72 -9.65
C GLY A 455 -35.24 -5.61 -8.80
N TRP A 456 -34.73 -6.18 -7.72
CA TRP A 456 -35.52 -6.99 -6.79
C TRP A 456 -35.79 -6.26 -5.48
N GLY A 457 -36.92 -6.60 -4.86
CA GLY A 457 -37.38 -6.06 -3.59
C GLY A 457 -38.42 -7.02 -3.00
N THR A 458 -39.09 -6.59 -1.93
CA THR A 458 -40.09 -7.43 -1.24
C THR A 458 -41.24 -7.78 -2.17
N VAL A 459 -41.69 -9.04 -2.10
CA VAL A 459 -42.88 -9.52 -2.81
C VAL A 459 -43.92 -9.96 -1.78
N ILE A 460 -45.16 -9.53 -1.95
CA ILE A 460 -46.27 -10.09 -1.18
C ILE A 460 -47.03 -11.03 -2.09
N THR A 461 -47.01 -12.31 -1.77
CA THR A 461 -47.75 -13.35 -2.49
C THR A 461 -48.85 -13.88 -1.59
N THR A 462 -50.09 -13.62 -1.97
CA THR A 462 -51.27 -14.21 -1.33
C THR A 462 -51.95 -15.17 -2.29
N LYS A 463 -52.93 -15.93 -1.80
CA LYS A 463 -53.79 -16.78 -2.66
C LYS A 463 -54.50 -16.00 -3.78
N TYR A 464 -54.70 -14.69 -3.61
CA TYR A 464 -55.53 -13.88 -4.50
C TYR A 464 -54.74 -12.93 -5.40
N TYR A 465 -53.53 -12.52 -5.00
CA TYR A 465 -52.71 -11.61 -5.78
C TYR A 465 -51.22 -11.72 -5.41
N THR A 466 -50.38 -11.35 -6.37
CA THR A 466 -48.94 -11.11 -6.17
C THR A 466 -48.67 -9.63 -6.40
N ARG A 467 -48.01 -8.99 -5.43
CA ARG A 467 -47.63 -7.58 -5.51
C ARG A 467 -46.13 -7.42 -5.34
N PHE A 468 -45.51 -6.76 -6.31
CA PHE A 468 -44.10 -6.39 -6.28
C PHE A 468 -43.95 -4.98 -5.69
N PHE A 469 -43.11 -4.84 -4.67
CA PHE A 469 -42.74 -3.52 -4.15
C PHE A 469 -41.56 -2.94 -4.95
N SER A 470 -41.21 -1.69 -4.64
CA SER A 470 -40.06 -1.02 -5.23
C SER A 470 -38.79 -1.84 -5.02
N SER A 471 -37.94 -1.87 -6.05
CA SER A 471 -36.64 -2.53 -5.98
C SER A 471 -35.73 -1.83 -4.97
N GLU A 472 -34.92 -2.63 -4.27
CA GLU A 472 -33.97 -2.18 -3.25
C GLU A 472 -32.56 -2.62 -3.64
N VAL A 473 -31.57 -1.79 -3.33
CA VAL A 473 -30.18 -2.08 -3.71
C VAL A 473 -29.67 -3.32 -2.98
N SER A 474 -29.96 -3.47 -1.68
CA SER A 474 -29.54 -4.64 -0.89
C SER A 474 -30.05 -5.96 -1.46
N THR A 475 -31.35 -6.07 -1.72
CA THR A 475 -31.96 -7.29 -2.31
C THR A 475 -31.47 -7.53 -3.73
N THR A 476 -31.32 -6.48 -4.54
CA THR A 476 -30.82 -6.60 -5.91
C THR A 476 -29.37 -7.10 -5.96
N ILE A 477 -28.51 -6.58 -5.09
CA ILE A 477 -27.13 -7.05 -4.94
C ILE A 477 -27.12 -8.52 -4.50
N GLU A 478 -27.92 -8.91 -3.50
CA GLU A 478 -27.97 -10.30 -3.02
C GLU A 478 -28.35 -11.28 -4.14
N VAL A 479 -29.37 -10.92 -4.94
CA VAL A 479 -29.82 -11.71 -6.09
C VAL A 479 -28.74 -11.77 -7.18
N LEU A 480 -28.12 -10.64 -7.53
CA LEU A 480 -27.08 -10.61 -8.56
C LEU A 480 -25.83 -11.41 -8.13
N GLU A 481 -25.41 -11.34 -6.87
CA GLU A 481 -24.33 -12.15 -6.31
C GLU A 481 -24.66 -13.66 -6.37
N ALA A 482 -25.91 -14.04 -6.12
CA ALA A 482 -26.36 -15.43 -6.23
C ALA A 482 -26.41 -15.93 -7.67
N LEU A 483 -26.81 -15.06 -8.61
CA LEU A 483 -26.95 -15.38 -10.02
C LEU A 483 -25.64 -15.30 -10.80
N GLN A 484 -24.63 -14.58 -10.30
CA GLN A 484 -23.33 -14.39 -10.96
C GLN A 484 -22.74 -15.66 -11.61
N PRO A 485 -22.68 -16.83 -10.95
CA PRO A 485 -22.12 -18.03 -11.58
C PRO A 485 -23.08 -18.74 -12.55
N LEU A 486 -24.31 -18.25 -12.74
CA LEU A 486 -25.41 -18.93 -13.44
C LEU A 486 -25.90 -18.22 -14.70
N VAL A 487 -25.48 -16.98 -14.93
CA VAL A 487 -26.01 -16.07 -15.96
C VAL A 487 -24.88 -15.32 -16.67
N THR A 488 -25.13 -14.85 -17.89
CA THR A 488 -24.24 -13.90 -18.58
C THR A 488 -24.63 -12.45 -18.27
N LYS A 489 -23.81 -11.50 -18.69
CA LYS A 489 -24.13 -10.07 -18.58
C LYS A 489 -25.42 -9.71 -19.31
N GLU A 490 -25.70 -10.33 -20.47
CA GLU A 490 -26.91 -10.04 -21.24
C GLU A 490 -28.18 -10.45 -20.47
N ASP A 491 -28.16 -11.60 -19.79
CA ASP A 491 -29.31 -12.11 -19.03
C ASP A 491 -29.80 -11.14 -17.95
N VAL A 492 -28.88 -10.37 -17.36
CA VAL A 492 -29.16 -9.45 -16.25
C VAL A 492 -28.95 -7.97 -16.60
N GLU A 493 -28.80 -7.62 -17.88
CA GLU A 493 -28.47 -6.26 -18.32
C GLU A 493 -29.45 -5.21 -17.77
N LYS A 494 -30.75 -5.51 -17.79
CA LYS A 494 -31.80 -4.61 -17.25
C LYS A 494 -31.59 -4.32 -15.75
N HIS A 495 -31.04 -5.29 -15.02
CA HIS A 495 -30.79 -5.21 -13.58
C HIS A 495 -29.49 -4.48 -13.24
N LEU A 496 -28.44 -4.74 -14.02
CA LEU A 496 -27.18 -3.99 -13.92
C LEU A 496 -27.41 -2.51 -14.22
N ASN A 497 -28.16 -2.19 -15.28
CA ASN A 497 -28.52 -0.82 -15.62
C ASN A 497 -29.36 -0.13 -14.52
N TRP A 498 -30.25 -0.88 -13.85
CA TRP A 498 -30.97 -0.33 -12.70
C TRP A 498 -30.05 -0.02 -11.53
N LEU A 499 -29.13 -0.94 -11.19
CA LEU A 499 -28.15 -0.77 -10.12
C LEU A 499 -27.23 0.43 -10.38
N LEU A 500 -26.76 0.60 -11.62
CA LEU A 500 -25.97 1.78 -12.02
C LEU A 500 -26.72 3.10 -11.79
N ASN A 501 -28.01 3.13 -12.11
CA ASN A 501 -28.85 4.32 -11.88
C ASN A 501 -29.07 4.63 -10.39
N GLN A 502 -28.84 3.66 -9.50
CA GLN A 502 -28.91 3.87 -8.04
C GLN A 502 -27.64 4.49 -7.46
N ARG A 503 -26.56 4.60 -8.22
CA ARG A 503 -25.35 5.30 -7.80
C ARG A 503 -25.65 6.78 -7.56
N THR A 504 -25.20 7.32 -6.44
CA THR A 504 -25.32 8.75 -6.11
C THR A 504 -24.21 9.58 -6.76
N GLU A 505 -24.36 10.90 -6.74
CA GLU A 505 -23.38 11.84 -7.32
C GLU A 505 -22.02 11.78 -6.62
N ASP A 506 -22.02 11.51 -5.31
CA ASP A 506 -20.78 11.29 -4.55
C ASP A 506 -20.13 9.94 -4.83
N GLY A 507 -20.77 9.07 -5.63
CA GLY A 507 -20.20 7.83 -6.14
C GLY A 507 -20.53 6.56 -5.34
N GLY A 508 -21.31 6.67 -4.27
CA GLY A 508 -21.74 5.53 -3.43
C GLY A 508 -23.11 4.95 -3.79
N TRP A 509 -23.52 3.90 -3.04
CA TRP A 509 -24.83 3.27 -3.17
C TRP A 509 -25.62 3.29 -1.84
N PRO A 510 -26.79 3.93 -1.80
CA PRO A 510 -27.77 3.78 -0.71
C PRO A 510 -28.68 2.58 -0.95
N ASN A 511 -29.44 2.14 0.06
CA ASN A 511 -30.44 1.07 -0.14
C ASN A 511 -31.58 1.50 -1.08
N VAL A 512 -31.96 2.77 -0.98
CA VAL A 512 -32.95 3.45 -1.83
C VAL A 512 -32.39 4.83 -2.16
N LYS A 513 -32.13 5.13 -3.43
CA LYS A 513 -31.57 6.42 -3.86
C LYS A 513 -32.53 7.57 -3.57
N GLU A 514 -33.72 7.48 -4.13
CA GLU A 514 -34.78 8.47 -3.97
C GLU A 514 -36.12 7.76 -3.85
N SER A 515 -36.99 8.28 -2.99
CA SER A 515 -38.37 7.84 -2.86
C SER A 515 -39.29 9.03 -3.07
N TYR A 516 -40.25 8.89 -3.98
CA TYR A 516 -41.25 9.90 -4.30
C TYR A 516 -42.65 9.43 -3.92
N ILE A 517 -43.45 10.33 -3.33
CA ILE A 517 -44.88 10.12 -3.09
C ILE A 517 -45.65 11.21 -3.84
N VAL A 518 -46.48 10.81 -4.80
CA VAL A 518 -47.28 11.73 -5.64
C VAL A 518 -46.41 12.83 -6.29
N GLY A 519 -45.23 12.46 -6.79
CA GLY A 519 -44.29 13.37 -7.44
C GLY A 519 -43.45 14.24 -6.49
N VAL A 520 -43.64 14.12 -5.18
CA VAL A 520 -42.86 14.85 -4.17
C VAL A 520 -41.73 13.95 -3.67
N LEU A 521 -40.48 14.44 -3.70
CA LEU A 521 -39.33 13.74 -3.10
C LEU A 521 -39.51 13.67 -1.58
N MET A 522 -39.64 12.47 -1.05
CA MET A 522 -39.88 12.21 0.38
C MET A 522 -38.61 11.81 1.12
N TYR A 523 -37.70 11.11 0.44
CA TYR A 523 -36.49 10.59 1.05
C TYR A 523 -35.40 10.47 -0.01
N GLN A 524 -34.20 10.90 0.36
CA GLN A 524 -32.98 10.67 -0.40
C GLN A 524 -32.04 9.85 0.48
N GLY A 525 -31.68 8.66 0.03
CA GLY A 525 -30.86 7.74 0.79
C GLY A 525 -29.40 8.16 0.86
N GLN A 526 -28.78 7.89 2.00
CA GLN A 526 -27.35 8.06 2.18
C GLN A 526 -26.61 6.77 1.82
N PRO A 527 -25.53 6.84 1.02
CA PRO A 527 -24.72 5.67 0.72
C PRO A 527 -24.16 5.00 1.98
N SER A 528 -24.07 3.67 1.97
CA SER A 528 -23.35 2.90 2.98
C SER A 528 -22.09 2.26 2.40
N VAL A 529 -21.11 1.99 3.26
CA VAL A 529 -19.87 1.32 2.84
C VAL A 529 -20.18 -0.10 2.36
N GLU A 530 -20.97 -0.86 3.12
CA GLU A 530 -21.42 -2.20 2.71
C GLU A 530 -21.99 -2.23 1.28
N LEU A 531 -23.02 -1.42 1.00
CA LEU A 531 -23.71 -1.48 -0.28
C LEU A 531 -22.85 -0.96 -1.43
N THR A 532 -22.01 0.04 -1.16
CA THR A 532 -21.09 0.58 -2.16
C THR A 532 -20.04 -0.45 -2.58
N ILE A 533 -19.40 -1.13 -1.60
CA ILE A 533 -18.42 -2.18 -1.89
C ILE A 533 -19.08 -3.34 -2.65
N ARG A 534 -20.19 -3.87 -2.13
CA ARG A 534 -20.86 -5.01 -2.75
C ARG A 534 -21.42 -4.70 -4.14
N ALA A 535 -21.96 -3.49 -4.36
CA ALA A 535 -22.38 -3.02 -5.68
C ALA A 535 -21.18 -3.00 -6.65
N THR A 536 -20.04 -2.47 -6.22
CA THR A 536 -18.83 -2.41 -7.03
C THR A 536 -18.30 -3.81 -7.36
N GLU A 537 -18.27 -4.73 -6.40
CA GLU A 537 -17.81 -6.11 -6.61
C GLU A 537 -18.71 -6.87 -7.60
N VAL A 538 -20.04 -6.75 -7.45
CA VAL A 538 -20.97 -7.44 -8.36
C VAL A 538 -20.94 -6.83 -9.77
N LEU A 539 -20.83 -5.50 -9.89
CA LEU A 539 -20.66 -4.83 -11.18
C LEU A 539 -19.35 -5.26 -11.87
N TYR A 540 -18.26 -5.35 -11.11
CA TYR A 540 -16.97 -5.79 -11.61
C TYR A 540 -17.03 -7.23 -12.14
N ALA A 541 -17.75 -8.13 -11.46
CA ALA A 541 -17.98 -9.49 -11.93
C ALA A 541 -18.69 -9.58 -13.30
N PHE A 542 -19.45 -8.54 -13.68
CA PHE A 542 -20.08 -8.41 -14.99
C PHE A 542 -19.33 -7.44 -15.94
N GLY A 543 -18.05 -7.17 -15.66
CA GLY A 543 -17.17 -6.38 -16.51
C GLY A 543 -17.44 -4.88 -16.49
N ILE A 544 -17.96 -4.34 -15.38
CA ILE A 544 -18.16 -2.91 -15.15
C ILE A 544 -17.30 -2.49 -13.94
N ASP A 545 -16.15 -1.87 -14.22
CA ASP A 545 -15.15 -1.57 -13.18
C ASP A 545 -15.35 -0.18 -12.57
N TYR A 546 -15.60 -0.14 -11.25
CA TYR A 546 -15.63 1.07 -10.42
C TYR A 546 -14.66 0.97 -9.24
N ARG A 547 -13.68 0.05 -9.31
CA ARG A 547 -12.90 -0.31 -8.14
C ARG A 547 -12.05 0.85 -7.62
N GLN A 548 -11.40 1.57 -8.53
CA GLN A 548 -10.55 2.72 -8.16
C GLN A 548 -11.38 3.88 -7.61
N GLU A 549 -12.53 4.18 -8.21
CA GLU A 549 -13.43 5.23 -7.74
C GLU A 549 -14.00 4.91 -6.35
N THR A 550 -14.37 3.65 -6.13
CA THR A 550 -14.85 3.18 -4.82
C THR A 550 -13.75 3.22 -3.77
N LEU A 551 -12.50 2.88 -4.15
CA LEU A 551 -11.36 3.02 -3.26
C LEU A 551 -11.19 4.49 -2.82
N GLN A 552 -11.19 5.43 -3.77
CA GLN A 552 -11.10 6.87 -3.45
C GLN A 552 -12.28 7.37 -2.61
N TRP A 553 -13.49 6.87 -2.86
CA TRP A 553 -14.67 7.21 -2.06
C TRP A 553 -14.60 6.66 -0.62
N LEU A 554 -13.98 5.49 -0.43
CA LEU A 554 -13.89 4.79 0.85
C LEU A 554 -12.81 5.38 1.78
N LEU A 555 -11.64 5.75 1.24
CA LEU A 555 -10.50 6.30 2.00
C LEU A 555 -10.86 7.44 3.00
N PRO A 556 -11.73 8.42 2.68
CA PRO A 556 -12.13 9.46 3.63
C PRO A 556 -13.16 9.00 4.69
N LYS A 557 -13.67 7.77 4.64
CA LYS A 557 -14.70 7.24 5.56
C LYS A 557 -14.10 6.52 6.78
N LYS A 558 -12.80 6.63 7.02
CA LYS A 558 -12.11 6.06 8.19
C LYS A 558 -12.52 6.79 9.47
N ARG A 559 -12.89 6.06 10.53
CA ARG A 559 -13.16 6.58 11.87
C ARG A 559 -12.62 5.60 12.91
N ASN A 560 -11.73 6.05 13.79
CA ASN A 560 -11.12 5.22 14.85
C ASN A 560 -10.59 3.88 14.30
N ASN A 561 -9.84 3.92 13.20
CA ASN A 561 -9.30 2.74 12.48
C ASN A 561 -10.31 1.75 11.89
N LEU A 562 -11.62 1.99 12.05
CA LEU A 562 -12.68 1.28 11.36
C LEU A 562 -13.16 2.06 10.12
N TRP A 563 -13.76 1.34 9.18
CA TRP A 563 -14.33 1.88 7.95
C TRP A 563 -15.85 1.87 8.05
N GLY A 564 -16.49 2.99 7.74
CA GLY A 564 -17.95 3.10 7.83
C GLY A 564 -18.47 3.19 9.26
N ASN A 565 -19.64 2.60 9.53
CA ASN A 565 -20.34 2.75 10.80
C ASN A 565 -20.62 1.40 11.50
N SER A 566 -20.16 0.29 10.95
CA SER A 566 -20.40 -1.06 11.47
C SER A 566 -19.17 -1.96 11.30
N ILE A 567 -19.12 -3.07 12.04
CA ILE A 567 -18.06 -4.08 11.85
C ILE A 567 -18.14 -4.72 10.46
N ILE A 568 -19.35 -4.83 9.90
CA ILE A 568 -19.55 -5.34 8.53
C ILE A 568 -18.89 -4.40 7.51
N ASP A 569 -19.05 -3.09 7.66
CA ASP A 569 -18.42 -2.10 6.78
C ASP A 569 -16.88 -2.23 6.82
N SER A 570 -16.29 -2.32 8.01
CA SER A 570 -14.85 -2.53 8.19
C SER A 570 -14.36 -3.84 7.60
N ALA A 571 -15.07 -4.94 7.85
CA ALA A 571 -14.71 -6.25 7.33
C ALA A 571 -14.78 -6.28 5.80
N LEU A 572 -15.82 -5.70 5.19
CA LEU A 572 -15.93 -5.57 3.75
C LEU A 572 -14.85 -4.64 3.17
N ALA A 573 -14.55 -3.52 3.81
CA ALA A 573 -13.43 -2.65 3.43
C ALA A 573 -12.09 -3.40 3.44
N THR A 574 -11.87 -4.23 4.46
CA THR A 574 -10.67 -5.09 4.57
C THR A 574 -10.57 -6.06 3.40
N LEU A 575 -11.65 -6.78 3.11
CA LEU A 575 -11.73 -7.69 1.97
C LEU A 575 -11.50 -6.95 0.65
N TYR A 576 -12.09 -5.77 0.51
CA TYR A 576 -11.97 -4.93 -0.66
C TYR A 576 -10.51 -4.48 -0.89
N PHE A 577 -9.84 -3.96 0.14
CA PHE A 577 -8.42 -3.59 0.05
C PHE A 577 -7.52 -4.78 -0.30
N SER A 578 -7.87 -5.99 0.16
CA SER A 578 -7.10 -7.19 -0.15
C SER A 578 -7.00 -7.47 -1.65
N THR A 579 -7.94 -6.96 -2.46
CA THR A 579 -7.99 -7.15 -3.91
C THR A 579 -7.05 -6.25 -4.72
N PHE A 580 -6.46 -5.22 -4.11
CA PHE A 580 -5.53 -4.29 -4.78
C PHE A 580 -4.09 -4.74 -4.57
N GLU A 581 -3.38 -5.01 -5.66
CA GLU A 581 -1.96 -5.40 -5.63
C GLU A 581 -1.06 -4.24 -5.19
N GLU A 582 -1.46 -3.00 -5.45
CA GLU A 582 -0.67 -1.82 -5.12
C GLU A 582 -0.71 -1.49 -3.62
N LEU A 583 -1.69 -2.03 -2.88
CA LEU A 583 -1.80 -1.82 -1.45
C LEU A 583 -0.90 -2.80 -0.69
N PRO A 584 -0.02 -2.30 0.20
CA PRO A 584 0.83 -3.17 1.00
C PRO A 584 -0.01 -4.16 1.81
N LYS A 585 0.35 -5.44 1.69
CA LYS A 585 -0.30 -6.53 2.43
C LYS A 585 0.14 -6.51 3.91
N PRO A 586 -0.71 -6.94 4.86
CA PRO A 586 -0.42 -6.89 6.29
C PRO A 586 0.72 -7.83 6.72
N VAL A 587 1.05 -8.82 5.89
CA VAL A 587 2.24 -9.66 6.05
C VAL A 587 3.13 -9.43 4.83
N ASN A 588 4.13 -8.57 4.98
CA ASN A 588 5.07 -8.20 3.93
C ASN A 588 6.51 -8.17 4.49
N LEU A 589 7.51 -8.16 3.60
CA LEU A 589 8.92 -8.22 3.99
C LEU A 589 9.33 -7.01 4.82
N TYR A 590 8.79 -5.83 4.50
CA TYR A 590 9.12 -4.63 5.24
C TYR A 590 8.74 -4.72 6.72
N GLU A 591 7.54 -5.21 7.06
CA GLU A 591 7.11 -5.38 8.46
C GLU A 591 8.06 -6.30 9.24
N VAL A 592 8.51 -7.39 8.60
CA VAL A 592 9.48 -8.31 9.21
C VAL A 592 10.82 -7.63 9.41
N ILE A 593 11.35 -6.93 8.40
CA ILE A 593 12.63 -6.22 8.48
C ILE A 593 12.60 -5.09 9.52
N ARG A 594 11.49 -4.35 9.60
CA ARG A 594 11.28 -3.31 10.62
C ARG A 594 11.28 -3.90 12.03
N ALA A 595 10.73 -5.10 12.20
CA ALA A 595 10.69 -5.77 13.49
C ALA A 595 12.05 -6.37 13.90
N LEU A 596 13.00 -6.58 12.98
CA LEU A 596 14.28 -7.27 13.28
C LEU A 596 15.08 -6.65 14.45
N PRO A 597 15.33 -5.33 14.51
CA PRO A 597 16.18 -4.73 15.55
C PRO A 597 15.69 -5.01 16.98
N ASP A 598 14.38 -4.94 17.20
CA ASP A 598 13.77 -5.01 18.53
C ASP A 598 13.02 -6.34 18.78
N GLY A 599 12.88 -7.19 17.77
CA GLY A 599 12.02 -8.36 17.78
C GLY A 599 12.60 -9.62 18.42
N ASN A 600 13.84 -9.63 18.92
CA ASN A 600 14.48 -10.82 19.50
C ASN A 600 14.33 -12.08 18.61
N PHE A 601 14.68 -11.96 17.33
CA PHE A 601 14.54 -13.05 16.36
C PHE A 601 15.44 -14.25 16.68
N LYS A 602 14.91 -15.44 16.39
CA LYS A 602 15.66 -16.71 16.46
C LYS A 602 15.80 -17.33 15.08
N ILE A 603 17.01 -17.74 14.72
CA ILE A 603 17.28 -18.45 13.46
C ILE A 603 17.04 -19.95 13.68
N LEU A 604 16.12 -20.51 12.91
CA LEU A 604 15.87 -21.95 12.81
C LEU A 604 16.42 -22.45 11.49
N TYR A 605 17.14 -23.57 11.50
CA TYR A 605 17.67 -24.16 10.27
C TYR A 605 17.35 -25.64 10.13
N THR A 606 17.13 -26.09 8.91
CA THR A 606 16.90 -27.50 8.60
C THR A 606 18.23 -28.24 8.39
N PHE A 607 18.19 -29.58 8.37
CA PHE A 607 19.38 -30.43 8.38
C PHE A 607 20.43 -30.02 7.34
N GLY A 608 21.67 -29.81 7.80
CA GLY A 608 22.84 -29.47 6.95
C GLY A 608 23.02 -28.00 6.63
N ARG A 609 22.24 -27.08 7.23
CA ARG A 609 22.33 -25.62 7.04
C ARG A 609 22.93 -24.86 8.24
N ASP A 610 23.55 -25.57 9.19
CA ASP A 610 24.12 -25.03 10.43
C ASP A 610 25.19 -23.95 10.17
N LYS A 611 26.11 -24.19 9.23
CA LYS A 611 27.16 -23.22 8.89
C LYS A 611 26.59 -21.95 8.24
N VAL A 612 25.55 -22.08 7.43
CA VAL A 612 24.87 -20.93 6.83
C VAL A 612 24.15 -20.14 7.91
N ALA A 613 23.45 -20.82 8.82
CA ALA A 613 22.74 -20.18 9.92
C ALA A 613 23.66 -19.33 10.81
N LEU A 614 24.85 -19.84 11.15
CA LEU A 614 25.83 -19.08 11.93
C LEU A 614 26.36 -17.85 11.17
N SER A 615 26.65 -17.99 9.88
CA SER A 615 27.10 -16.87 9.04
C SER A 615 26.03 -15.79 8.87
N VAL A 616 24.78 -16.20 8.67
CA VAL A 616 23.62 -15.30 8.56
C VAL A 616 23.37 -14.60 9.89
N LYS A 617 23.44 -15.32 11.02
CA LYS A 617 23.36 -14.75 12.37
C LYS A 617 24.36 -13.62 12.56
N GLU A 618 25.64 -13.88 12.34
CA GLU A 618 26.71 -12.89 12.52
C GLU A 618 26.49 -11.65 11.64
N SER A 619 26.05 -11.87 10.40
CA SER A 619 25.76 -10.80 9.45
C SER A 619 24.60 -9.92 9.89
N LEU A 620 23.48 -10.53 10.28
CA LEU A 620 22.28 -9.81 10.71
C LEU A 620 22.46 -9.14 12.07
N ASP A 621 23.18 -9.78 13.00
CA ASP A 621 23.60 -9.18 14.28
C ASP A 621 24.39 -7.89 14.02
N MET A 622 25.32 -7.91 13.06
CA MET A 622 26.11 -6.74 12.67
C MET A 622 25.29 -5.64 11.96
N ILE A 623 24.42 -6.02 11.02
CA ILE A 623 23.63 -5.05 10.22
C ILE A 623 22.57 -4.34 11.07
N PHE A 624 21.86 -5.09 11.92
CA PHE A 624 20.72 -4.60 12.70
C PHE A 624 21.06 -4.32 14.16
N GLY A 625 22.28 -4.60 14.62
CA GLY A 625 22.67 -4.42 16.02
C GLY A 625 21.96 -5.39 16.97
N THR A 626 21.68 -6.60 16.51
CA THR A 626 20.92 -7.61 17.26
C THR A 626 21.84 -8.65 17.92
N ASN A 627 21.25 -9.54 18.74
CA ASN A 627 21.96 -10.67 19.33
C ASN A 627 21.08 -11.93 19.23
N MET A 628 20.93 -12.42 18.02
CA MET A 628 20.08 -13.56 17.69
C MET A 628 20.68 -14.88 18.22
N THR A 629 19.88 -15.95 18.20
CA THR A 629 20.38 -17.32 18.44
C THR A 629 20.06 -18.19 17.23
N ALA A 630 20.86 -19.25 17.00
CA ALA A 630 20.65 -20.18 15.89
C ALA A 630 20.53 -21.61 16.42
N GLU A 631 19.49 -22.34 16.05
CA GLU A 631 19.29 -23.74 16.41
C GLU A 631 18.65 -24.58 15.29
N GLU A 632 18.83 -25.90 15.39
CA GLU A 632 18.19 -26.84 14.47
C GLU A 632 16.67 -26.85 14.66
N PHE A 633 15.95 -26.87 13.55
CA PHE A 633 14.50 -26.80 13.51
C PHE A 633 13.83 -27.96 14.25
N LYS A 634 12.86 -27.63 15.12
CA LYS A 634 11.99 -28.60 15.81
C LYS A 634 10.52 -28.27 15.59
N GLU A 635 10.15 -27.04 15.90
CA GLU A 635 8.81 -26.48 15.72
C GLU A 635 8.89 -24.94 15.58
N ILE A 636 7.83 -24.33 15.04
CA ILE A 636 7.64 -22.88 15.04
C ILE A 636 6.64 -22.55 16.15
N GLY A 637 7.08 -21.84 17.18
CA GLY A 637 6.23 -21.41 18.29
C GLY A 637 5.63 -20.02 18.10
N ASP A 638 5.11 -19.45 19.20
CA ASP A 638 4.64 -18.07 19.28
C ASP A 638 5.85 -17.13 19.46
N GLY A 639 6.46 -16.69 18.38
CA GLY A 639 7.65 -15.84 18.44
C GLY A 639 8.11 -15.31 17.08
N ASN A 640 9.28 -14.65 17.10
CA ASN A 640 9.92 -14.09 15.92
C ASN A 640 11.03 -15.02 15.42
N TYR A 641 10.96 -15.44 14.16
CA TYR A 641 11.86 -16.46 13.61
C TYR A 641 12.42 -16.08 12.24
N ILE A 642 13.63 -16.55 11.96
CA ILE A 642 14.18 -16.60 10.59
C ILE A 642 14.41 -18.08 10.28
N VAL A 643 13.76 -18.61 9.25
CA VAL A 643 13.78 -20.03 8.93
C VAL A 643 14.61 -20.26 7.68
N LEU A 644 15.72 -21.00 7.80
CA LEU A 644 16.56 -21.41 6.68
C LEU A 644 16.22 -22.85 6.28
N ALA A 645 15.62 -23.03 5.11
CA ALA A 645 15.10 -24.34 4.70
C ALA A 645 15.16 -24.56 3.17
N ASP A 646 14.82 -25.78 2.73
CA ASP A 646 14.60 -26.07 1.32
C ASP A 646 13.25 -25.55 0.82
N LEU A 647 13.09 -25.44 -0.50
CA LEU A 647 11.93 -24.83 -1.17
C LEU A 647 10.60 -25.57 -0.90
N THR A 648 10.65 -26.84 -0.51
CA THR A 648 9.47 -27.71 -0.34
C THR A 648 9.19 -28.11 1.11
N GLU A 649 10.02 -27.67 2.06
CA GLU A 649 9.94 -28.14 3.44
C GLU A 649 8.76 -27.53 4.24
N PHE A 650 8.24 -26.38 3.81
CA PHE A 650 7.22 -25.62 4.54
C PHE A 650 6.01 -25.28 3.68
N ASP A 651 4.82 -25.45 4.26
CA ASP A 651 3.57 -24.92 3.72
C ASP A 651 3.40 -23.45 4.14
N LEU A 652 3.80 -22.55 3.25
CA LEU A 652 3.80 -21.10 3.49
C LEU A 652 2.40 -20.51 3.66
N SER A 653 1.37 -21.16 3.11
CA SER A 653 -0.01 -20.68 3.16
C SER A 653 -0.54 -20.56 4.60
N LYS A 654 0.07 -21.31 5.54
CA LYS A 654 -0.22 -21.24 6.97
C LYS A 654 0.27 -19.95 7.62
N TYR A 655 1.29 -19.30 7.07
CA TYR A 655 1.95 -18.15 7.67
C TYR A 655 1.76 -16.87 6.86
N ASN A 656 1.46 -16.99 5.57
CA ASN A 656 1.20 -15.86 4.68
C ASN A 656 0.14 -16.24 3.63
N PRO A 657 -1.08 -15.66 3.68
CA PRO A 657 -2.15 -15.99 2.74
C PRO A 657 -1.95 -15.40 1.34
N TYR A 658 -0.91 -14.60 1.11
CA TYR A 658 -0.59 -13.97 -0.17
C TYR A 658 0.52 -14.65 -0.94
N VAL A 659 1.04 -15.77 -0.42
CA VAL A 659 2.18 -16.47 -1.02
C VAL A 659 1.82 -17.93 -1.25
N GLU A 660 1.79 -18.31 -2.52
CA GLU A 660 1.67 -19.68 -3.00
C GLU A 660 2.97 -20.09 -3.68
N LEU A 661 3.70 -21.01 -3.07
CA LEU A 661 4.94 -21.57 -3.61
C LEU A 661 4.70 -23.01 -4.06
N LYS A 662 4.99 -23.31 -5.32
CA LYS A 662 4.94 -24.66 -5.89
C LYS A 662 6.25 -24.99 -6.57
N VAL A 663 6.74 -26.21 -6.37
CA VAL A 663 7.93 -26.73 -7.03
C VAL A 663 7.51 -27.91 -7.89
N ASP A 664 7.82 -27.87 -9.18
CA ASP A 664 7.57 -28.95 -10.13
C ASP A 664 8.85 -29.25 -10.93
N GLY A 665 9.54 -30.32 -10.53
CA GLY A 665 10.86 -30.67 -11.06
C GLY A 665 11.88 -29.56 -10.84
N GLU A 666 12.43 -29.02 -11.94
CA GLU A 666 13.38 -27.90 -11.93
C GLU A 666 12.70 -26.52 -12.00
N SER A 667 11.37 -26.46 -12.05
CA SER A 667 10.62 -25.21 -12.14
C SER A 667 10.02 -24.83 -10.79
N LEU A 668 10.14 -23.55 -10.46
CA LEU A 668 9.61 -22.94 -9.25
C LEU A 668 8.50 -21.97 -9.65
N TYR A 669 7.33 -22.06 -9.04
CA TYR A 669 6.23 -21.15 -9.27
C TYR A 669 5.90 -20.41 -7.98
N LEU A 670 5.98 -19.09 -8.02
CA LEU A 670 5.57 -18.20 -6.94
C LEU A 670 4.38 -17.37 -7.42
N ASN A 671 3.22 -17.52 -6.78
CA ASN A 671 1.96 -16.87 -7.17
C ASN A 671 1.63 -17.06 -8.68
N GLY A 672 1.95 -18.24 -9.22
CA GLY A 672 1.74 -18.58 -10.63
C GLY A 672 2.84 -18.13 -11.59
N LYS A 673 3.79 -17.27 -11.17
CA LYS A 673 4.93 -16.86 -11.99
C LYS A 673 6.08 -17.86 -11.88
N GLY A 674 6.63 -18.28 -13.03
CA GLY A 674 7.67 -19.30 -13.13
C GLY A 674 9.12 -18.77 -13.02
N TYR A 675 9.96 -19.54 -12.34
CA TYR A 675 11.38 -19.32 -12.05
C TYR A 675 12.16 -20.63 -12.16
N LYS A 676 13.49 -20.55 -12.26
CA LYS A 676 14.38 -21.74 -12.25
C LYS A 676 14.65 -22.18 -10.82
N GLY A 677 14.27 -23.40 -10.43
CA GLY A 677 14.35 -23.87 -9.05
C GLY A 677 15.77 -24.07 -8.51
N ASP A 678 16.70 -24.57 -9.31
CA ASP A 678 18.08 -24.90 -8.92
C ASP A 678 19.00 -23.68 -8.69
N GLY A 679 18.68 -22.57 -9.36
CA GLY A 679 19.41 -21.30 -9.32
C GLY A 679 18.70 -20.17 -8.60
N THR A 680 17.59 -20.45 -7.90
CA THR A 680 16.76 -19.42 -7.25
C THR A 680 16.54 -19.73 -5.76
N MET A 681 16.66 -18.70 -4.92
CA MET A 681 16.18 -18.69 -3.54
C MET A 681 14.99 -17.73 -3.39
N VAL A 682 14.11 -18.01 -2.43
CA VAL A 682 12.93 -17.20 -2.16
C VAL A 682 12.94 -16.77 -0.69
N ILE A 683 12.78 -15.48 -0.48
CA ILE A 683 12.63 -14.88 0.85
C ILE A 683 11.18 -14.46 1.02
N VAL A 684 10.50 -15.04 2.01
CA VAL A 684 9.05 -14.87 2.22
C VAL A 684 8.79 -14.41 3.65
N PRO A 685 8.00 -13.35 3.87
CA PRO A 685 7.53 -12.96 5.18
C PRO A 685 6.38 -13.89 5.62
N GLY A 686 6.30 -14.15 6.91
CA GLY A 686 5.20 -14.88 7.53
C GLY A 686 4.83 -14.25 8.86
N LYS A 687 3.71 -14.66 9.43
CA LYS A 687 3.24 -14.23 10.74
C LYS A 687 2.82 -15.44 11.57
N THR A 688 3.27 -15.48 12.82
CA THR A 688 2.76 -16.37 13.87
C THR A 688 1.60 -15.68 14.60
N SER A 689 1.00 -16.34 15.60
CA SER A 689 -0.02 -15.72 16.45
C SER A 689 0.45 -14.42 17.12
N LYS A 690 1.75 -14.29 17.44
CA LYS A 690 2.32 -13.19 18.24
C LYS A 690 3.61 -12.57 17.68
N GLY A 691 4.05 -12.97 16.50
CA GLY A 691 5.33 -12.54 15.94
C GLY A 691 5.43 -12.75 14.42
N TYR A 692 6.62 -12.52 13.90
CA TYR A 692 6.94 -12.54 12.47
C TYR A 692 7.90 -13.67 12.12
N ILE A 693 7.82 -14.15 10.89
CA ILE A 693 8.74 -15.13 10.34
C ILE A 693 9.37 -14.57 9.08
N LEU A 694 10.68 -14.77 8.92
CA LEU A 694 11.36 -14.61 7.64
C LEU A 694 11.79 -15.98 7.13
N PHE A 695 11.06 -16.55 6.17
CA PHE A 695 11.49 -17.75 5.48
C PHE A 695 12.56 -17.39 4.44
N VAL A 696 13.68 -18.09 4.46
CA VAL A 696 14.72 -18.04 3.44
C VAL A 696 14.86 -19.45 2.88
N LEU A 697 14.22 -19.68 1.75
CA LEU A 697 14.07 -20.99 1.13
C LEU A 697 15.01 -21.12 -0.06
N TYR A 698 15.89 -22.12 -0.04
CA TYR A 698 16.93 -22.26 -1.07
C TYR A 698 17.44 -23.70 -1.20
N PRO A 699 17.78 -24.14 -2.43
CA PRO A 699 18.53 -25.37 -2.65
C PRO A 699 19.96 -25.24 -2.09
N ARG A 700 20.57 -26.36 -1.67
CA ARG A 700 21.95 -26.38 -1.12
C ARG A 700 23.03 -25.82 -2.05
N SER A 701 22.80 -25.80 -3.36
CA SER A 701 23.71 -25.15 -4.32
C SER A 701 23.88 -23.64 -4.07
N LEU A 702 22.93 -22.99 -3.41
CA LEU A 702 22.88 -21.53 -3.22
C LEU A 702 23.33 -21.06 -1.83
N GLU A 703 23.97 -21.91 -1.02
CA GLU A 703 24.48 -21.51 0.30
C GLU A 703 25.38 -20.27 0.25
N GLY A 704 26.21 -20.14 -0.79
CA GLY A 704 27.05 -18.97 -1.02
C GLY A 704 26.24 -17.71 -1.29
N ALA A 705 25.21 -17.80 -2.15
CA ALA A 705 24.34 -16.69 -2.49
C ALA A 705 23.52 -16.20 -1.29
N VAL A 706 23.04 -17.10 -0.44
CA VAL A 706 22.34 -16.74 0.80
C VAL A 706 23.25 -15.92 1.72
N LYS A 707 24.50 -16.37 1.93
CA LYS A 707 25.46 -15.66 2.78
C LYS A 707 25.76 -14.27 2.25
N VAL A 708 26.05 -14.14 0.95
CA VAL A 708 26.37 -12.85 0.32
C VAL A 708 25.18 -11.89 0.37
N PHE A 709 23.98 -12.39 0.06
CA PHE A 709 22.78 -11.56 0.07
C PHE A 709 22.43 -11.08 1.48
N LEU A 710 22.42 -11.97 2.47
CA LEU A 710 22.07 -11.62 3.85
C LEU A 710 23.19 -10.87 4.61
N ALA A 711 24.42 -10.86 4.09
CA ALA A 711 25.51 -10.01 4.56
C ALA A 711 25.48 -8.59 3.96
N SER A 712 24.67 -8.34 2.95
CA SER A 712 24.55 -7.04 2.31
C SER A 712 23.54 -6.13 3.03
N ASN A 713 23.80 -4.82 3.02
CA ASN A 713 22.84 -3.81 3.48
C ASN A 713 21.52 -3.83 2.70
N ILE A 714 21.46 -4.54 1.55
CA ILE A 714 20.23 -4.73 0.77
C ILE A 714 19.07 -5.31 1.58
N VAL A 715 19.36 -6.09 2.63
CA VAL A 715 18.35 -6.68 3.52
C VAL A 715 17.47 -5.62 4.18
N LYS A 716 18.02 -4.42 4.45
CA LYS A 716 17.26 -3.28 5.02
C LYS A 716 16.16 -2.76 4.09
N TYR A 717 16.25 -3.08 2.80
CA TYR A 717 15.37 -2.57 1.76
C TYR A 717 14.49 -3.67 1.14
N LEU A 718 14.40 -4.85 1.76
CA LEU A 718 13.46 -5.88 1.32
C LEU A 718 12.02 -5.38 1.46
N ASN A 719 11.24 -5.56 0.41
CA ASN A 719 9.85 -5.12 0.34
C ASN A 719 9.02 -6.08 -0.53
N GLY A 720 7.69 -5.97 -0.42
CA GLY A 720 6.72 -6.83 -1.10
C GLY A 720 6.33 -8.06 -0.30
N VAL A 721 5.50 -8.91 -0.90
CA VAL A 721 5.04 -10.19 -0.34
C VAL A 721 6.09 -11.29 -0.46
N ALA A 722 7.11 -11.13 -1.31
CA ALA A 722 8.26 -12.03 -1.40
C ALA A 722 9.42 -11.35 -2.15
N CYS A 723 10.63 -11.89 -1.97
CA CYS A 723 11.82 -11.51 -2.72
C CYS A 723 12.43 -12.77 -3.34
N VAL A 724 12.48 -12.81 -4.67
CA VAL A 724 13.03 -13.94 -5.43
C VAL A 724 14.43 -13.56 -5.87
N VAL A 725 15.45 -14.31 -5.46
CA VAL A 725 16.85 -14.04 -5.80
C VAL A 725 17.40 -15.17 -6.63
N SER A 726 17.92 -14.83 -7.81
CA SER A 726 18.57 -15.75 -8.73
C SER A 726 20.07 -15.47 -8.77
N TYR A 727 20.85 -16.55 -8.87
CA TYR A 727 22.32 -16.52 -8.96
C TYR A 727 22.79 -17.14 -10.27
N GLU A 728 23.72 -16.47 -10.93
CA GLU A 728 24.42 -16.97 -12.10
C GLU A 728 25.90 -16.55 -12.01
N ASP A 729 26.81 -17.53 -11.96
CA ASP A 729 28.26 -17.31 -11.95
C ASP A 729 28.71 -16.78 -13.33
N LYS A 730 28.81 -15.45 -13.47
CA LYS A 730 29.10 -14.80 -14.75
C LYS A 730 30.58 -14.82 -15.05
N ASN A 731 31.42 -14.68 -14.03
CA ASN A 731 32.86 -14.58 -14.17
C ASN A 731 33.56 -15.96 -14.12
N LYS A 732 32.82 -17.02 -13.77
CA LYS A 732 33.26 -18.43 -13.69
C LYS A 732 34.38 -18.65 -12.67
N ASN A 733 34.43 -17.82 -11.62
CA ASN A 733 35.43 -17.94 -10.56
C ASN A 733 34.95 -18.82 -9.38
N GLY A 734 33.66 -19.20 -9.36
CA GLY A 734 33.06 -20.00 -8.28
C GLY A 734 32.91 -19.26 -6.94
N ILE A 735 33.11 -17.95 -6.91
CA ILE A 735 32.94 -17.07 -5.75
C ILE A 735 31.70 -16.21 -6.01
N VAL A 736 30.72 -16.33 -5.13
CA VAL A 736 29.49 -15.54 -5.26
C VAL A 736 29.75 -14.08 -4.93
N GLU A 737 29.39 -13.18 -5.83
CA GLU A 737 29.46 -11.72 -5.65
C GLU A 737 28.05 -11.10 -5.73
N LEU A 738 27.84 -9.93 -5.12
CA LEU A 738 26.52 -9.29 -5.08
C LEU A 738 26.04 -8.87 -6.48
N GLU A 739 26.97 -8.56 -7.38
CA GLU A 739 26.79 -8.19 -8.78
C GLU A 739 26.32 -9.36 -9.67
N GLU A 740 26.52 -10.60 -9.18
CA GLU A 740 26.08 -11.84 -9.82
C GLU A 740 24.66 -12.24 -9.39
N LEU A 741 24.14 -11.62 -8.33
CA LEU A 741 22.76 -11.80 -7.90
C LEU A 741 21.83 -10.88 -8.69
N LYS A 742 20.65 -11.40 -9.00
CA LYS A 742 19.49 -10.63 -9.47
C LYS A 742 18.33 -10.93 -8.54
N ALA A 743 17.64 -9.91 -8.05
CA ALA A 743 16.44 -10.10 -7.26
C ALA A 743 15.22 -9.37 -7.82
N GLU A 744 14.06 -9.93 -7.51
CA GLU A 744 12.75 -9.38 -7.81
C GLU A 744 11.95 -9.23 -6.51
N PHE A 745 11.47 -8.03 -6.22
CA PHE A 745 10.51 -7.77 -5.15
C PHE A 745 9.11 -7.98 -5.69
N VAL A 746 8.47 -9.07 -5.29
CA VAL A 746 7.10 -9.44 -5.68
C VAL A 746 6.14 -8.67 -4.78
N ARG A 747 5.25 -7.87 -5.36
CA ARG A 747 4.33 -6.98 -4.63
C ARG A 747 2.94 -7.58 -4.49
#